data_AF-A0A8C4EZQ6-F1
#
_entry.id   AF-A0A8C4EZQ6-F1
#
_cell.length_a   1.000
_cell.length_b   1.000
_cell.length_c   1.000
_cell.angle_alpha   90.00
_cell.angle_beta   90.00
_cell.angle_gamma   90.00
#
_symmetry.space_group_name_H-M   'P 1'
#
loop_
_entity.id
_entity.type
_entity.pdbx_description
1 polymer ?
#
loop_
_entity_poly.entity_id
_entity_poly.type
_entity_poly.pdbx_seq_one_letter_code
_entity_poly.pdbx_strand_id
1 'polypeptide(L)'
;MRSSALILLLTLQLVAGSWAQCQSPERKCDFVCDCSDCSDEQDCGYRGKTFECDFEDAGMCGWTDQSINAAEYNWEHRQRGDTLPDSGPSSDYTTGTATGSFMGVSAVKSLSTAVLISPEMKQSSPTCRLRLRYFLWDSGHTGLDPTPLWASVLHQGSQEAVVWRPEATSIRGWREGTIFLGRISTPFQIRLSSQRTEGRRGDVAIDQLEFLDCAFPLPLPGKECPVGMKCKNEVCVEERQWCDGSDDCGDGTDEGSCAAFKACDFEIDMCNWDLTSLSSLKWVRTNQEKISITDPLKGPGRDHSTNSKTGHFLYVTVPDGGLTGSDWAAFQSPRLEPTNSSHPCKMVMYTHQFGPRSGGLTVLVADQSIYPVWERGGALGDVWVKAEVEIVTNSTFQILIMAAIRNFAYGGIGVDSIMLSPECRLSSENNTWAKFPKPPEHPCTTPDKMCDFHRDCAEAKDEAKCGDFSYTGGSSGWTDTSIGSQGWVRYKNSTSKEEYLYVAEAPGQQLTEAQTRTPLLGPSGPACTLSFDFALTGNPDHIGELSVRVIDSLLGIRPKLWEFSGKTGMGEEAWQNISLTVGVREHRFQLAFEAHAVTLPSAKIKVKNVRFISCHAGHIPSSPTALSCNFEQGLCGWYQDNSDNFDWTVLDGMDHTIGNGRSLSVDMWSPSLRGAFGRLISFTQLPSPNAYCLSFFYKIYGVNTGALNVKLLDNNGYEIVLWTRSGAHGNMWHEAQCPVSPQLTAFKLMFEAVRSGFDGRVAIDDLSFVDRPCSVPRMCSFEGQQCGYSSFGKALWLHRSWHTTTTTGPKTDHTLETEMGFYMMANTGADILPFGDAAVLTSPVRKGIAKTECVHFWYHIGGENPGSLIVYVKPVKGERVKIFSDSLNQGDVWRHGNGNISIDLVEWQLEFEAVGAGGKDTHIAVDDIFLSAHPCGDQGSKCSLEKGMCSWSNTQNVKLDKLDWELTSKEAERHYLTPPEDHTLGTERGHFLFFPSSNRTAANLNAQLLSPHLPPTKGTCLKFWAYKPHSSDSRLNVWRLSEGSPHQLLVVSELGGPWKRFDVNITSTEEYQIVFEGIKGTTGVVALDDIEYTVGISCSNKITDGLTTSPNHDNAGGIAASVIVVLLLIGTLIALLIFYLRTRQAMSGPSSSSSSAGGGFMNETYEPDLTQDRLSIPSVQNHPMAAGFNNVSVSSDVREMEVA
;
A
#
# COMPACT_ATOMS: atom_id res chain seq x y z
N MET A 1 41.06 -8.53 56.97
CA MET A 1 40.37 -7.29 57.40
C MET A 1 40.86 -6.05 56.65
N ARG A 2 42.05 -5.45 56.92
CA ARG A 2 42.45 -4.18 56.24
C ARG A 2 42.46 -4.24 54.69
N SER A 3 42.94 -5.32 54.08
CA SER A 3 42.98 -5.45 52.61
C SER A 3 41.57 -5.51 51.99
N SER A 4 40.64 -6.25 52.60
CA SER A 4 39.24 -6.37 52.14
C SER A 4 38.50 -5.03 52.14
N ALA A 5 38.73 -4.19 53.16
CA ALA A 5 38.14 -2.86 53.23
C ALA A 5 38.69 -1.90 52.14
N LEU A 6 39.96 -2.03 51.79
CA LEU A 6 40.57 -1.23 50.73
C LEU A 6 40.03 -1.60 49.34
N ILE A 7 39.83 -2.90 49.09
CA ILE A 7 39.21 -3.39 47.85
C ILE A 7 37.75 -2.92 47.77
N LEU A 8 36.99 -3.00 48.88
CA LEU A 8 35.60 -2.52 48.91
C LEU A 8 35.50 -1.01 48.64
N LEU A 9 36.42 -0.21 49.19
CA LEU A 9 36.51 1.24 48.92
C LEU A 9 36.88 1.53 47.47
N LEU A 10 37.85 0.82 46.88
CA LEU A 10 38.22 0.97 45.47
C LEU A 10 37.08 0.57 44.53
N THR A 11 36.36 -0.52 44.81
CA THR A 11 35.18 -0.91 44.01
C THR A 11 34.03 0.08 44.18
N LEU A 12 33.80 0.61 45.39
CA LEU A 12 32.80 1.66 45.61
C LEU A 12 33.18 2.96 44.91
N GLN A 13 34.46 3.33 44.83
CA GLN A 13 34.91 4.50 44.07
C GLN A 13 34.82 4.30 42.55
N LEU A 14 35.06 3.09 42.04
CA LEU A 14 34.90 2.78 40.61
C LEU A 14 33.41 2.74 40.19
N VAL A 15 32.53 2.17 41.01
CA VAL A 15 31.07 2.17 40.77
C VAL A 15 30.48 3.57 40.95
N ALA A 16 30.90 4.32 41.97
CA ALA A 16 30.46 5.71 42.13
C ALA A 16 31.00 6.62 41.01
N GLY A 17 32.21 6.38 40.51
CA GLY A 17 32.77 7.13 39.38
C GLY A 17 31.98 6.92 38.09
N SER A 18 31.60 5.68 37.79
CA SER A 18 30.79 5.35 36.60
C SER A 18 29.33 5.82 36.71
N TRP A 19 28.72 5.82 37.90
CA TRP A 19 27.34 6.30 38.09
C TRP A 19 27.23 7.82 38.24
N ALA A 20 28.22 8.51 38.82
CA ALA A 20 28.18 9.96 38.96
C ALA A 20 28.32 10.70 37.62
N GLN A 21 28.97 10.07 36.63
CA GLN A 21 29.20 10.67 35.31
C GLN A 21 27.92 10.72 34.44
N CYS A 22 26.97 9.80 34.68
CA CYS A 22 25.66 9.71 34.02
C CYS A 22 24.57 10.65 34.58
N GLN A 23 24.88 11.47 35.60
CA GLN A 23 23.89 12.37 36.25
C GLN A 23 24.18 13.86 36.00
N SER A 24 24.99 14.14 34.98
CA SER A 24 25.35 15.49 34.52
C SER A 24 24.21 16.07 33.66
N PRO A 25 23.51 17.15 34.09
CA PRO A 25 22.37 17.71 33.35
C PRO A 25 22.71 18.28 31.97
N GLU A 26 23.97 18.63 31.77
CA GLU A 26 24.57 19.08 30.51
C GLU A 26 24.93 17.95 29.52
N ARG A 27 24.81 16.67 29.94
CA ARG A 27 25.02 15.44 29.14
C ARG A 27 23.72 14.62 28.96
N LYS A 28 22.57 15.29 28.86
CA LYS A 28 21.28 14.63 28.63
C LYS A 28 20.55 15.25 27.44
N CYS A 29 20.14 14.44 26.48
CA CYS A 29 19.52 14.86 25.23
C CYS A 29 20.48 15.72 24.38
N ASP A 30 21.70 15.23 24.20
CA ASP A 30 22.77 15.88 23.40
C ASP A 30 23.20 15.06 22.17
N PHE A 31 22.48 13.96 21.87
CA PHE A 31 22.71 13.00 20.79
C PHE A 31 23.94 12.09 20.98
N VAL A 32 24.54 12.04 22.18
CA VAL A 32 25.70 11.18 22.49
C VAL A 32 25.38 10.23 23.65
N CYS A 33 25.61 8.92 23.43
CA CYS A 33 25.62 7.96 24.54
C CYS A 33 26.91 8.10 25.37
N ASP A 34 26.90 8.96 26.38
CA ASP A 34 27.93 9.02 27.42
C ASP A 34 27.78 7.83 28.42
N CYS A 35 26.56 7.36 28.63
CA CYS A 35 26.22 6.23 29.50
C CYS A 35 26.39 4.87 28.81
N SER A 36 26.84 3.87 29.57
CA SER A 36 27.09 2.51 29.07
C SER A 36 25.82 1.78 28.60
N ASP A 37 24.65 2.21 29.05
CA ASP A 37 23.31 1.75 28.66
C ASP A 37 22.51 2.77 27.82
N CYS A 38 23.07 3.95 27.54
CA CYS A 38 22.39 5.12 26.95
C CYS A 38 21.14 5.61 27.72
N SER A 39 21.16 5.53 29.05
CA SER A 39 20.07 6.03 29.92
C SER A 39 19.98 7.57 30.01
N ASP A 40 21.04 8.26 29.62
CA ASP A 40 21.08 9.68 29.27
C ASP A 40 20.15 9.99 28.08
N GLU A 41 20.27 9.23 27.00
CA GLU A 41 19.54 9.43 25.73
C GLU A 41 18.16 8.73 25.69
N GLN A 42 17.58 8.43 26.86
CA GLN A 42 16.23 7.88 26.99
C GLN A 42 15.18 8.99 27.24
N ASP A 43 14.07 8.88 26.50
CA ASP A 43 12.94 9.82 26.49
C ASP A 43 13.36 11.27 26.19
N CYS A 44 14.17 11.43 25.14
CA CYS A 44 14.68 12.71 24.64
C CYS A 44 13.92 13.22 23.38
N GLY A 45 12.74 12.66 23.11
CA GLY A 45 12.05 12.73 21.82
C GLY A 45 12.36 11.54 20.91
N TYR A 46 13.26 10.68 21.38
CA TYR A 46 13.80 9.46 20.77
C TYR A 46 14.30 8.52 21.88
N ARG A 47 14.86 7.35 21.51
CA ARG A 47 15.29 6.32 22.46
C ARG A 47 16.71 5.79 22.20
N GLY A 48 17.61 6.03 23.15
CA GLY A 48 18.89 5.34 23.27
C GLY A 48 19.69 5.30 21.96
N LYS A 49 20.12 4.10 21.53
CA LYS A 49 21.06 3.92 20.41
C LYS A 49 20.47 4.02 19.01
N THR A 50 19.13 4.00 18.85
CA THR A 50 18.53 4.14 17.52
C THR A 50 18.31 5.60 17.15
N PHE A 51 18.13 6.48 18.14
CA PHE A 51 17.69 7.87 17.94
C PHE A 51 16.33 7.97 17.22
N GLU A 52 15.49 6.93 17.37
CA GLU A 52 14.15 6.83 16.80
C GLU A 52 13.06 6.96 17.88
N CYS A 53 11.86 7.38 17.46
CA CYS A 53 10.62 7.28 18.21
C CYS A 53 9.50 6.75 17.30
N ASP A 54 9.06 5.54 17.62
CA ASP A 54 8.05 4.73 16.93
C ASP A 54 6.63 4.88 17.51
N PHE A 55 6.49 5.63 18.61
CA PHE A 55 5.26 5.80 19.41
C PHE A 55 4.58 4.53 19.95
N GLU A 56 4.98 3.31 19.55
CA GLU A 56 4.36 2.04 19.97
C GLU A 56 4.40 1.79 21.49
N ASP A 57 5.42 2.31 22.17
CA ASP A 57 5.51 2.27 23.64
C ASP A 57 4.84 3.49 24.30
N ALA A 58 3.98 3.23 25.29
CA ALA A 58 3.13 4.20 26.00
C ALA A 58 3.82 5.41 26.67
N GLY A 59 5.15 5.47 26.70
CA GLY A 59 5.92 6.65 27.13
C GLY A 59 6.05 7.75 26.06
N MET A 60 5.62 7.50 24.81
CA MET A 60 5.71 8.45 23.68
C MET A 60 7.11 9.07 23.47
N CYS A 61 8.16 8.40 23.93
CA CYS A 61 9.56 8.86 23.92
C CYS A 61 9.78 10.24 24.58
N GLY A 62 8.88 10.65 25.48
CA GLY A 62 8.90 11.96 26.14
C GLY A 62 8.19 13.10 25.38
N TRP A 63 7.59 12.86 24.20
CA TRP A 63 6.76 13.86 23.54
C TRP A 63 5.48 14.16 24.35
N THR A 64 5.04 15.41 24.35
CA THR A 64 3.87 15.88 25.14
C THR A 64 2.94 16.75 24.30
N ASP A 65 1.62 16.54 24.42
CA ASP A 65 0.63 17.48 23.89
C ASP A 65 0.56 18.72 24.80
N GLN A 66 0.59 19.91 24.19
CA GLN A 66 0.37 21.20 24.85
C GLN A 66 -0.61 22.04 24.03
N SER A 67 -1.67 21.40 23.53
CA SER A 67 -2.68 22.02 22.67
C SER A 67 -3.52 23.04 23.43
N ILE A 68 -3.65 24.25 22.86
CA ILE A 68 -4.15 25.44 23.56
C ILE A 68 -5.57 25.24 24.11
N ASN A 69 -6.44 24.60 23.31
CA ASN A 69 -7.78 24.15 23.71
C ASN A 69 -7.89 22.63 23.51
N ALA A 70 -7.19 21.84 24.33
CA ALA A 70 -7.11 20.38 24.15
C ALA A 70 -8.46 19.62 24.19
N ALA A 71 -9.55 20.25 24.65
CA ALA A 71 -10.91 19.68 24.57
C ALA A 71 -11.58 19.85 23.19
N GLU A 72 -11.03 20.71 22.32
CA GLU A 72 -11.59 21.09 21.01
C GLU A 72 -10.75 20.59 19.83
N TYR A 73 -9.42 20.56 19.99
CA TYR A 73 -8.46 20.00 19.03
C TYR A 73 -7.12 19.74 19.74
N ASN A 74 -6.56 18.53 19.60
CA ASN A 74 -5.34 18.07 20.25
C ASN A 74 -4.69 16.90 19.49
N TRP A 75 -3.46 16.54 19.86
CA TRP A 75 -2.85 15.26 19.48
C TRP A 75 -3.27 14.15 20.44
N GLU A 76 -3.42 12.94 19.91
CA GLU A 76 -3.80 11.73 20.63
C GLU A 76 -2.96 10.55 20.14
N HIS A 77 -2.51 9.71 21.08
CA HIS A 77 -1.94 8.39 20.80
C HIS A 77 -3.09 7.45 20.41
N ARG A 78 -3.00 6.81 19.23
CA ARG A 78 -4.15 6.18 18.56
C ARG A 78 -3.79 4.91 17.82
N GLN A 79 -4.71 3.95 17.82
CA GLN A 79 -4.68 2.77 16.96
C GLN A 79 -5.88 2.75 16.02
N ARG A 80 -5.83 2.02 14.89
CA ARG A 80 -7.00 1.90 13.99
C ARG A 80 -8.15 1.09 14.60
N GLY A 81 -7.88 0.27 15.61
CA GLY A 81 -8.90 -0.43 16.39
C GLY A 81 -9.81 0.47 17.23
N ASP A 82 -9.43 1.75 17.43
CA ASP A 82 -10.22 2.76 18.12
C ASP A 82 -11.30 3.37 17.21
N THR A 83 -12.26 4.08 17.78
CA THR A 83 -13.41 4.66 17.06
C THR A 83 -13.03 5.93 16.27
N LEU A 84 -12.15 5.78 15.28
CA LEU A 84 -11.72 6.82 14.36
C LEU A 84 -12.75 7.06 13.23
N PRO A 85 -12.81 8.27 12.64
CA PRO A 85 -13.50 8.48 11.38
C PRO A 85 -12.87 7.68 10.24
N ASP A 86 -13.66 7.26 9.24
CA ASP A 86 -13.23 6.48 8.07
C ASP A 86 -12.18 7.15 7.17
N SER A 87 -11.76 8.38 7.48
CA SER A 87 -10.79 9.21 6.76
C SER A 87 -9.34 9.03 7.22
N GLY A 88 -9.10 8.42 8.39
CA GLY A 88 -7.77 8.26 8.96
C GLY A 88 -6.86 7.26 8.23
N PRO A 89 -5.62 7.06 8.74
CA PRO A 89 -4.70 6.03 8.27
C PRO A 89 -5.32 4.62 8.31
N SER A 90 -5.13 3.84 7.25
CA SER A 90 -5.57 2.44 7.18
C SER A 90 -4.72 1.48 8.03
N SER A 91 -3.56 1.96 8.49
CA SER A 91 -2.71 1.35 9.50
C SER A 91 -1.81 2.42 10.11
N ASP A 92 -1.20 2.08 11.24
CA ASP A 92 0.10 2.60 11.66
C ASP A 92 1.17 2.48 10.55
N TYR A 93 2.34 3.13 10.68
CA TYR A 93 3.49 2.92 9.78
C TYR A 93 4.62 2.09 10.43
N THR A 94 4.92 2.22 11.72
CA THR A 94 6.10 1.59 12.34
C THR A 94 5.98 0.08 12.53
N THR A 95 4.95 -0.41 13.21
CA THR A 95 4.55 -1.81 13.05
C THR A 95 3.90 -2.01 11.69
N GLY A 96 3.05 -1.07 11.25
CA GLY A 96 2.20 -1.19 10.06
C GLY A 96 0.81 -1.75 10.36
N THR A 97 0.40 -1.84 11.63
CA THR A 97 -0.77 -2.63 12.06
C THR A 97 -2.04 -1.78 12.21
N ALA A 98 -3.20 -2.45 12.38
CA ALA A 98 -4.39 -1.82 12.93
C ALA A 98 -4.37 -1.72 14.48
N THR A 99 -3.39 -2.36 15.12
CA THR A 99 -3.17 -2.48 16.58
C THR A 99 -1.88 -1.79 17.01
N GLY A 100 -1.50 -0.76 16.28
CA GLY A 100 -0.21 -0.08 16.32
C GLY A 100 -0.44 1.41 16.35
N SER A 101 0.54 2.14 16.86
CA SER A 101 0.25 3.28 17.70
C SER A 101 0.95 4.54 17.20
N PHE A 102 0.21 5.33 16.43
CA PHE A 102 0.68 6.59 15.86
C PHE A 102 0.10 7.79 16.62
N MET A 103 0.66 8.98 16.38
CA MET A 103 0.09 10.23 16.90
C MET A 103 -0.85 10.85 15.86
N GLY A 104 -2.15 10.87 16.15
CA GLY A 104 -3.18 11.45 15.28
C GLY A 104 -3.87 12.65 15.91
N VAL A 105 -4.35 13.59 15.10
CA VAL A 105 -5.13 14.74 15.60
C VAL A 105 -6.59 14.38 15.89
N SER A 106 -7.20 15.02 16.87
CA SER A 106 -8.60 14.81 17.23
C SER A 106 -9.60 15.50 16.29
N ALA A 107 -10.89 15.17 16.41
CA ALA A 107 -11.92 15.73 15.54
C ALA A 107 -12.19 17.21 15.87
N VAL A 108 -11.99 18.08 14.88
CA VAL A 108 -12.05 19.54 14.99
C VAL A 108 -13.46 20.03 15.39
N LYS A 109 -13.59 20.66 16.56
CA LYS A 109 -14.84 21.26 17.07
C LYS A 109 -14.89 22.79 16.96
N SER A 110 -13.75 23.43 16.70
CA SER A 110 -13.57 24.88 16.63
C SER A 110 -12.30 25.19 15.81
N LEU A 111 -12.06 26.45 15.45
CA LEU A 111 -10.74 26.86 14.95
C LEU A 111 -9.75 26.89 16.12
N SER A 112 -8.91 25.86 16.20
CA SER A 112 -7.90 25.66 17.25
C SER A 112 -6.59 25.13 16.65
N THR A 113 -5.52 25.15 17.43
CA THR A 113 -4.17 24.66 17.04
C THR A 113 -3.74 23.55 17.99
N ALA A 114 -3.52 22.36 17.45
CA ALA A 114 -2.97 21.21 18.16
C ALA A 114 -1.44 21.26 18.11
N VAL A 115 -0.76 21.00 19.23
CA VAL A 115 0.69 21.20 19.38
C VAL A 115 1.31 20.04 20.17
N LEU A 116 2.15 19.23 19.52
CA LEU A 116 2.99 18.22 20.15
C LEU A 116 4.41 18.78 20.33
N ILE A 117 5.00 18.62 21.52
CA ILE A 117 6.28 19.24 21.90
C ILE A 117 7.27 18.18 22.39
N SER A 118 8.50 18.25 21.91
CA SER A 118 9.59 17.35 22.33
C SER A 118 10.11 17.69 23.74
N PRO A 119 10.85 16.78 24.38
CA PRO A 119 11.81 17.13 25.43
C PRO A 119 12.81 18.21 25.00
N GLU A 120 13.48 18.84 25.98
CA GLU A 120 14.54 19.81 25.73
C GLU A 120 15.83 19.11 25.26
N MET A 121 16.25 19.43 24.04
CA MET A 121 17.52 19.02 23.43
C MET A 121 18.57 20.11 23.69
N LYS A 122 19.85 19.74 23.85
CA LYS A 122 20.90 20.69 24.30
C LYS A 122 21.49 21.53 23.18
N GLN A 123 21.94 20.87 22.12
CA GLN A 123 22.43 21.48 20.90
C GLN A 123 22.39 20.45 19.76
N SER A 124 22.48 20.93 18.52
CA SER A 124 22.59 20.08 17.33
C SER A 124 23.76 20.50 16.45
N SER A 125 24.32 19.54 15.71
CA SER A 125 25.28 19.78 14.63
C SER A 125 24.64 20.47 13.41
N PRO A 126 25.44 21.05 12.49
CA PRO A 126 24.92 21.61 11.24
C PRO A 126 24.32 20.57 10.27
N THR A 127 24.70 19.29 10.39
CA THR A 127 24.12 18.15 9.66
C THR A 127 22.77 17.66 10.21
N CYS A 128 22.34 18.14 11.38
CA CYS A 128 21.19 17.60 12.09
C CYS A 128 19.88 17.69 11.29
N ARG A 129 19.22 16.54 11.13
CA ARG A 129 17.93 16.40 10.46
C ARG A 129 17.02 15.42 11.19
N LEU A 130 15.75 15.78 11.31
CA LEU A 130 14.69 14.91 11.82
C LEU A 130 13.88 14.37 10.64
N ARG A 131 13.99 13.07 10.37
CA ARG A 131 13.16 12.35 9.40
C ARG A 131 11.86 11.93 10.09
N LEU A 132 10.73 12.06 9.42
CA LEU A 132 9.43 11.66 9.97
C LEU A 132 8.57 10.93 8.94
N ARG A 133 7.53 10.24 9.42
CA ARG A 133 6.37 9.86 8.63
C ARG A 133 5.19 10.75 8.99
N TYR A 134 4.43 11.15 7.98
CA TYR A 134 3.23 11.94 8.15
C TYR A 134 2.12 11.50 7.19
N PHE A 135 0.88 11.60 7.63
CA PHE A 135 -0.32 11.35 6.85
C PHE A 135 -1.11 12.66 6.75
N LEU A 136 -1.46 13.08 5.54
CA LEU A 136 -2.31 14.25 5.28
C LEU A 136 -3.33 13.90 4.21
N TRP A 137 -4.59 13.74 4.62
CA TRP A 137 -5.70 13.45 3.70
C TRP A 137 -6.77 14.53 3.74
N ASP A 138 -7.40 14.74 2.59
CA ASP A 138 -8.44 15.73 2.29
C ASP A 138 -9.53 15.04 1.45
N SER A 139 -10.81 15.30 1.76
CA SER A 139 -11.93 14.77 0.99
C SER A 139 -12.23 15.53 -0.33
N GLY A 140 -11.40 16.52 -0.69
CA GLY A 140 -11.43 17.22 -1.98
C GLY A 140 -12.57 18.22 -2.18
N HIS A 141 -13.52 18.29 -1.23
CA HIS A 141 -14.72 19.14 -1.35
C HIS A 141 -14.61 20.48 -0.59
N THR A 142 -13.74 20.57 0.42
CA THR A 142 -13.58 21.79 1.24
C THR A 142 -12.13 22.15 1.56
N GLY A 143 -11.16 21.32 1.17
CA GLY A 143 -9.74 21.53 1.46
C GLY A 143 -9.32 21.00 2.82
N LEU A 144 -8.03 20.78 3.01
CA LEU A 144 -7.37 21.13 4.27
C LEU A 144 -7.10 22.65 4.31
N ASP A 145 -6.77 23.20 5.47
CA ASP A 145 -6.25 24.58 5.55
C ASP A 145 -4.81 24.67 4.98
N PRO A 146 -4.33 25.84 4.52
CA PRO A 146 -3.07 25.95 3.78
C PRO A 146 -1.80 25.49 4.53
N THR A 147 -1.88 25.36 5.85
CA THR A 147 -0.83 24.86 6.74
C THR A 147 -1.43 23.85 7.73
N PRO A 148 -1.78 22.63 7.30
CA PRO A 148 -2.49 21.66 8.14
C PRO A 148 -1.56 20.95 9.13
N LEU A 149 -0.25 20.99 8.86
CA LEU A 149 0.84 20.49 9.68
C LEU A 149 2.07 21.37 9.39
N TRP A 150 2.87 21.70 10.40
CA TRP A 150 4.20 22.29 10.25
C TRP A 150 5.09 21.95 11.45
N ALA A 151 6.39 22.13 11.30
CA ALA A 151 7.36 22.01 12.40
C ALA A 151 8.04 23.34 12.70
N SER A 152 8.24 23.61 13.98
CA SER A 152 8.93 24.79 14.49
C SER A 152 9.90 24.43 15.62
N VAL A 153 10.88 25.31 15.84
CA VAL A 153 11.86 25.23 16.94
C VAL A 153 11.63 26.39 17.90
N LEU A 154 11.79 26.10 19.19
CA LEU A 154 11.70 27.07 20.29
C LEU A 154 12.97 26.99 21.15
N HIS A 155 13.81 28.02 21.09
CA HIS A 155 14.98 28.15 21.99
C HIS A 155 14.57 28.81 23.31
N GLN A 156 15.24 28.46 24.41
CA GLN A 156 15.02 29.12 25.72
C GLN A 156 15.09 30.65 25.61
N GLY A 157 13.99 31.34 25.94
CA GLY A 157 13.90 32.81 25.95
C GLY A 157 13.72 33.50 24.59
N SER A 158 13.65 32.74 23.49
CA SER A 158 13.41 33.25 22.14
C SER A 158 11.91 33.24 21.75
N GLN A 159 11.60 33.48 20.47
CA GLN A 159 10.27 33.21 19.91
C GLN A 159 10.36 32.15 18.80
N GLU A 160 9.31 31.32 18.73
CA GLU A 160 9.14 30.20 17.81
C GLU A 160 9.49 30.53 16.34
N ALA A 161 10.40 29.76 15.75
CA ALA A 161 10.84 29.84 14.36
C ALA A 161 10.38 28.61 13.56
N VAL A 162 9.92 28.79 12.32
CA VAL A 162 9.43 27.68 11.49
C VAL A 162 10.60 27.02 10.75
N VAL A 163 10.68 25.69 10.79
CA VAL A 163 11.81 24.92 10.26
C VAL A 163 11.43 23.92 9.17
N TRP A 164 10.15 23.55 9.06
CA TRP A 164 9.64 22.71 7.96
C TRP A 164 8.13 22.87 7.76
N ARG A 165 7.72 22.77 6.50
CA ARG A 165 6.33 22.81 6.03
C ARG A 165 6.15 21.75 4.93
N PRO A 166 5.12 20.89 4.98
CA PRO A 166 4.86 19.89 3.94
C PRO A 166 4.39 20.54 2.63
N GLU A 167 4.64 19.86 1.51
CA GLU A 167 4.05 20.22 0.22
C GLU A 167 2.54 19.88 0.21
N ALA A 168 1.72 20.79 -0.32
CA ALA A 168 0.26 20.62 -0.35
C ALA A 168 -0.17 19.52 -1.34
N THR A 169 -0.67 18.40 -0.82
CA THR A 169 -1.10 17.23 -1.59
C THR A 169 -2.29 16.53 -0.91
N SER A 170 -3.23 15.97 -1.69
CA SER A 170 -4.40 15.24 -1.20
C SER A 170 -4.31 13.73 -1.47
N ILE A 171 -3.25 13.06 -1.00
CA ILE A 171 -2.99 11.62 -1.23
C ILE A 171 -3.29 10.83 0.05
N ARG A 172 -4.06 9.73 -0.05
CA ARG A 172 -4.45 8.91 1.09
C ARG A 172 -3.39 7.85 1.46
N GLY A 173 -2.26 8.29 2.02
CA GLY A 173 -1.20 7.38 2.48
C GLY A 173 -0.13 8.08 3.32
N TRP A 174 0.72 7.28 3.97
CA TRP A 174 1.89 7.79 4.69
C TRP A 174 2.94 8.34 3.73
N ARG A 175 3.55 9.48 4.08
CA ARG A 175 4.61 10.17 3.33
C ARG A 175 5.84 10.34 4.22
N GLU A 176 7.02 10.34 3.61
CA GLU A 176 8.27 10.74 4.27
C GLU A 176 8.42 12.27 4.25
N GLY A 177 8.85 12.84 5.38
CA GLY A 177 9.35 14.20 5.49
C GLY A 177 10.76 14.23 6.05
N THR A 178 11.53 15.29 5.74
CA THR A 178 12.81 15.57 6.40
C THR A 178 12.84 17.03 6.83
N ILE A 179 13.00 17.24 8.13
CA ILE A 179 13.12 18.53 8.79
C ILE A 179 14.63 18.77 8.97
N PHE A 180 15.22 19.64 8.15
CA PHE A 180 16.60 20.05 8.34
C PHE A 180 16.67 21.02 9.52
N LEU A 181 17.03 20.53 10.70
CA LEU A 181 17.14 21.36 11.91
C LEU A 181 18.35 22.28 11.80
N GLY A 182 19.45 21.76 11.26
CA GLY A 182 20.71 22.49 11.14
C GLY A 182 21.29 22.84 12.50
N ARG A 183 22.21 23.82 12.50
CA ARG A 183 22.96 24.19 13.71
C ARG A 183 22.08 24.90 14.73
N ILE A 184 21.93 24.32 15.91
CA ILE A 184 21.32 24.98 17.07
C ILE A 184 22.30 24.92 18.23
N SER A 185 22.80 26.07 18.66
CA SER A 185 23.85 26.22 19.70
C SER A 185 23.29 26.49 21.11
N THR A 186 21.98 26.37 21.31
CA THR A 186 21.26 26.71 22.56
C THR A 186 20.15 25.71 22.84
N PRO A 187 19.80 25.44 24.12
CA PRO A 187 18.76 24.46 24.45
C PRO A 187 17.42 24.79 23.80
N PHE A 188 16.83 23.79 23.16
CA PHE A 188 15.68 23.94 22.26
C PHE A 188 14.67 22.81 22.39
N GLN A 189 13.44 23.09 21.93
CA GLN A 189 12.38 22.09 21.76
C GLN A 189 11.83 22.15 20.33
N ILE A 190 11.48 20.99 19.79
CA ILE A 190 10.77 20.86 18.50
C ILE A 190 9.27 20.82 18.79
N ARG A 191 8.49 21.53 17.96
CA ARG A 191 7.04 21.60 18.05
C ARG A 191 6.42 21.18 16.71
N LEU A 192 5.60 20.14 16.75
CA LEU A 192 4.83 19.65 15.61
C LEU A 192 3.39 20.16 15.79
N SER A 193 3.02 21.12 14.95
CA SER A 193 1.79 21.92 15.11
C SER A 193 0.85 21.70 13.94
N SER A 194 -0.45 21.62 14.24
CA SER A 194 -1.52 21.45 13.26
C SER A 194 -2.62 22.47 13.53
N GLN A 195 -3.23 23.04 12.48
CA GLN A 195 -4.36 23.96 12.58
C GLN A 195 -5.40 23.61 11.51
N ARG A 196 -6.68 23.60 11.91
CA ARG A 196 -7.81 23.26 11.03
C ARG A 196 -9.05 24.06 11.39
N THR A 197 -9.87 24.33 10.37
CA THR A 197 -11.22 24.90 10.49
C THR A 197 -12.30 23.83 10.64
N GLU A 198 -13.35 24.16 11.39
CA GLU A 198 -14.52 23.29 11.59
C GLU A 198 -15.22 22.97 10.25
N GLY A 199 -15.76 21.76 10.10
CA GLY A 199 -16.50 21.33 8.91
C GLY A 199 -15.63 20.85 7.72
N ARG A 200 -14.29 20.97 7.79
CA ARG A 200 -13.38 20.43 6.78
C ARG A 200 -12.98 18.98 7.08
N ARG A 201 -13.44 18.05 6.24
CA ARG A 201 -13.12 16.61 6.33
C ARG A 201 -11.71 16.32 5.82
N GLY A 202 -11.00 15.49 6.54
CA GLY A 202 -9.58 15.21 6.34
C GLY A 202 -8.96 14.70 7.64
N ASP A 203 -7.72 14.24 7.61
CA ASP A 203 -6.98 13.79 8.80
C ASP A 203 -5.49 14.10 8.72
N VAL A 204 -4.89 14.24 9.91
CA VAL A 204 -3.47 14.53 10.13
C VAL A 204 -2.93 13.51 11.13
N ALA A 205 -1.86 12.82 10.78
CA ALA A 205 -1.13 11.95 11.71
C ALA A 205 0.39 12.00 11.45
N ILE A 206 1.18 11.61 12.45
CA ILE A 206 2.62 11.44 12.38
C ILE A 206 3.04 10.13 13.06
N ASP A 207 4.16 9.59 12.60
CA ASP A 207 4.77 8.35 13.09
C ASP A 207 6.29 8.35 12.76
N GLN A 208 7.05 7.40 13.31
CA GLN A 208 8.47 7.12 13.06
C GLN A 208 9.33 8.38 12.93
N LEU A 209 9.62 9.01 14.07
CA LEU A 209 10.49 10.19 14.19
C LEU A 209 11.94 9.76 14.41
N GLU A 210 12.82 10.02 13.44
CA GLU A 210 14.21 9.55 13.44
C GLU A 210 15.18 10.74 13.40
N PHE A 211 16.05 10.86 14.39
CA PHE A 211 17.06 11.92 14.46
C PHE A 211 18.37 11.43 13.84
N LEU A 212 18.74 12.02 12.70
CA LEU A 212 19.90 11.63 11.92
C LEU A 212 20.97 12.73 11.98
N ASP A 213 22.23 12.29 12.13
CA ASP A 213 23.43 13.12 12.02
C ASP A 213 23.50 14.32 12.96
N CYS A 214 22.74 14.32 14.06
CA CYS A 214 22.58 15.47 14.97
C CYS A 214 23.69 15.65 16.02
N ALA A 215 24.48 14.61 16.27
CA ALA A 215 25.66 14.68 17.14
C ALA A 215 26.85 15.36 16.45
N PHE A 216 27.76 15.93 17.25
CA PHE A 216 29.04 16.44 16.74
C PHE A 216 30.06 15.30 16.51
N PRO A 217 31.04 15.47 15.61
CA PRO A 217 32.08 14.46 15.40
C PRO A 217 32.90 14.27 16.68
N LEU A 218 33.10 13.02 17.12
CA LEU A 218 33.81 12.73 18.37
C LEU A 218 35.33 13.02 18.24
N PRO A 219 35.97 13.58 19.28
CA PRO A 219 37.40 13.88 19.26
C PRO A 219 38.25 12.61 19.12
N LEU A 220 39.41 12.71 18.45
CA LEU A 220 40.32 11.59 18.18
C LEU A 220 41.51 11.57 19.15
N PRO A 221 41.44 10.88 20.31
CA PRO A 221 42.49 10.94 21.33
C PRO A 221 43.81 10.37 20.82
N GLY A 222 44.87 11.19 20.87
CA GLY A 222 46.24 10.77 20.59
C GLY A 222 46.59 10.57 19.11
N LYS A 223 45.80 11.11 18.17
CA LYS A 223 46.11 11.15 16.74
C LYS A 223 46.07 12.58 16.20
N GLU A 224 46.85 12.83 15.14
CA GLU A 224 46.71 14.04 14.31
C GLU A 224 45.53 13.85 13.33
N CYS A 225 44.87 14.95 12.93
CA CYS A 225 43.76 14.89 11.97
C CYS A 225 44.28 14.35 10.61
N PRO A 226 43.68 13.29 10.02
CA PRO A 226 44.19 12.70 8.78
C PRO A 226 44.15 13.65 7.57
N VAL A 227 43.13 14.52 7.55
CA VAL A 227 42.91 15.65 6.66
C VAL A 227 42.19 16.72 7.53
N GLY A 228 42.40 18.01 7.24
CA GLY A 228 41.71 19.10 7.94
C GLY A 228 42.43 19.67 9.16
N MET A 229 41.72 20.51 9.92
CA MET A 229 42.23 21.28 11.07
C MET A 229 41.62 20.78 12.39
N LYS A 230 42.28 21.11 13.51
CA LYS A 230 41.88 20.65 14.85
C LYS A 230 41.25 21.77 15.68
N CYS A 231 40.01 21.56 16.08
CA CYS A 231 39.22 22.40 16.99
C CYS A 231 39.80 22.37 18.42
N LYS A 232 39.41 23.34 19.26
CA LYS A 232 39.91 23.46 20.65
C LYS A 232 39.41 22.33 21.56
N ASN A 233 38.21 21.82 21.31
CA ASN A 233 37.63 20.60 21.91
C ASN A 233 38.23 19.27 21.40
N GLU A 234 39.31 19.31 20.61
CA GLU A 234 39.98 18.18 19.95
C GLU A 234 39.21 17.47 18.81
N VAL A 235 38.10 18.04 18.34
CA VAL A 235 37.42 17.63 17.10
C VAL A 235 38.28 17.98 15.87
N CYS A 236 38.13 17.23 14.77
CA CYS A 236 38.74 17.51 13.48
C CYS A 236 37.65 17.94 12.48
N VAL A 237 37.85 19.04 11.78
CA VAL A 237 36.98 19.56 10.70
C VAL A 237 37.78 19.70 9.39
N GLU A 238 37.13 19.57 8.24
CA GLU A 238 37.78 19.72 6.93
C GLU A 238 38.23 21.16 6.66
N GLU A 239 39.20 21.33 5.76
CA GLU A 239 39.66 22.65 5.31
C GLU A 239 38.53 23.46 4.61
N ARG A 240 37.49 22.79 4.10
CA ARG A 240 36.28 23.39 3.49
C ARG A 240 35.19 23.81 4.50
N GLN A 241 35.40 23.50 5.78
CA GLN A 241 34.52 23.84 6.92
C GLN A 241 35.13 24.96 7.79
N TRP A 242 36.27 25.52 7.39
CA TRP A 242 36.97 26.54 8.17
C TRP A 242 36.73 27.93 7.57
N CYS A 243 36.10 28.83 8.32
CA CYS A 243 35.65 30.14 7.86
C CYS A 243 34.56 30.08 6.78
N ASP A 244 33.60 29.16 6.93
CA ASP A 244 32.54 28.91 5.96
C ASP A 244 31.19 29.59 6.30
N GLY A 245 31.02 30.08 7.53
CA GLY A 245 29.78 30.64 8.07
C GLY A 245 29.04 29.73 9.08
N SER A 246 29.58 28.55 9.42
CA SER A 246 28.95 27.57 10.31
C SER A 246 29.97 26.92 11.26
N ASP A 247 29.71 26.93 12.57
CA ASP A 247 30.53 26.20 13.55
C ASP A 247 30.16 24.70 13.54
N ASP A 248 30.98 23.94 12.82
CA ASP A 248 30.99 22.48 12.68
C ASP A 248 31.80 21.82 13.82
N CYS A 249 32.74 22.55 14.44
CA CYS A 249 33.47 22.12 15.64
C CYS A 249 32.54 21.84 16.84
N GLY A 250 31.43 22.57 16.94
CA GLY A 250 30.55 22.63 18.11
C GLY A 250 31.04 23.53 19.25
N ASP A 251 32.15 24.25 19.06
CA ASP A 251 32.76 25.15 20.05
C ASP A 251 33.20 26.53 19.50
N GLY A 252 32.97 26.78 18.20
CA GLY A 252 33.24 28.04 17.51
C GLY A 252 34.71 28.32 17.20
N THR A 253 35.59 27.31 17.28
CA THR A 253 37.04 27.49 17.02
C THR A 253 37.35 27.75 15.54
N ASP A 254 36.62 27.08 14.66
CA ASP A 254 36.63 27.23 13.20
C ASP A 254 36.32 28.69 12.80
N GLU A 255 35.12 29.16 13.11
CA GLU A 255 34.64 30.49 12.73
C GLU A 255 35.25 31.62 13.56
N GLY A 256 35.75 31.31 14.76
CA GLY A 256 36.34 32.30 15.68
C GLY A 256 37.66 32.93 15.22
N SER A 257 38.31 32.39 14.17
CA SER A 257 39.64 32.82 13.71
C SER A 257 39.65 33.55 12.35
N CYS A 258 38.49 33.94 11.85
CA CYS A 258 38.29 34.25 10.43
C CYS A 258 38.55 35.68 9.96
N ALA A 259 39.34 36.47 10.71
CA ALA A 259 39.55 37.91 10.46
C ALA A 259 40.23 38.29 9.11
N ALA A 260 40.67 37.32 8.30
CA ALA A 260 41.17 37.53 6.95
C ALA A 260 40.08 37.38 5.86
N PHE A 261 38.98 36.70 6.17
CA PHE A 261 37.82 36.54 5.30
C PHE A 261 36.89 37.77 5.44
N LYS A 262 36.05 38.00 4.43
CA LYS A 262 35.01 39.03 4.48
C LYS A 262 33.66 38.36 4.61
N ALA A 263 33.21 38.22 5.85
CA ALA A 263 31.88 37.75 6.20
C ALA A 263 30.81 38.82 5.94
N CYS A 264 29.59 38.36 5.64
CA CYS A 264 28.40 39.19 5.59
C CYS A 264 27.16 38.37 5.98
N ASP A 265 26.80 38.48 7.26
CA ASP A 265 25.61 37.88 7.90
C ASP A 265 24.33 38.71 7.70
N PHE A 266 24.45 39.89 7.08
CA PHE A 266 23.41 40.90 6.96
C PHE A 266 22.73 41.33 8.28
N GLU A 267 23.24 41.01 9.47
CA GLU A 267 22.53 41.31 10.73
C GLU A 267 22.61 42.77 11.18
N ILE A 268 23.67 43.46 10.78
CA ILE A 268 23.88 44.88 11.09
C ILE A 268 23.52 45.76 9.90
N ASP A 269 24.11 45.49 8.73
CA ASP A 269 23.96 46.32 7.54
C ASP A 269 24.02 45.51 6.23
N MET A 270 24.55 46.09 5.14
CA MET A 270 24.70 45.48 3.82
C MET A 270 26.16 45.07 3.50
N CYS A 271 27.06 45.21 4.47
CA CYS A 271 28.51 45.11 4.37
C CYS A 271 29.07 46.10 3.34
N ASN A 272 29.05 45.76 2.05
CA ASN A 272 29.30 46.67 0.92
C ASN A 272 28.50 46.25 -0.35
N TRP A 273 27.47 45.42 -0.24
CA TRP A 273 26.69 44.93 -1.39
C TRP A 273 25.69 45.96 -1.91
N ASP A 274 25.62 46.10 -3.23
CA ASP A 274 24.77 47.07 -3.92
C ASP A 274 23.50 46.41 -4.47
N LEU A 275 22.37 46.74 -3.86
CA LEU A 275 21.03 46.23 -4.20
C LEU A 275 20.33 47.03 -5.32
N THR A 276 21.02 47.89 -6.08
CA THR A 276 20.42 48.65 -7.20
C THR A 276 20.12 47.76 -8.41
N SER A 277 19.05 46.97 -8.30
CA SER A 277 18.58 46.07 -9.36
C SER A 277 18.24 46.84 -10.65
N LEU A 278 18.62 46.23 -11.79
CA LEU A 278 18.39 46.74 -13.15
C LEU A 278 16.98 46.43 -13.67
N SER A 279 16.11 45.87 -12.84
CA SER A 279 14.78 45.36 -13.20
C SER A 279 13.66 46.00 -12.37
N SER A 280 12.41 45.56 -12.61
CA SER A 280 11.24 45.89 -11.80
C SER A 280 11.29 45.30 -10.38
N LEU A 281 11.93 44.13 -10.23
CA LEU A 281 12.08 43.41 -8.96
C LEU A 281 13.30 43.87 -8.18
N LYS A 282 13.24 43.71 -6.86
CA LYS A 282 14.31 44.12 -5.94
C LYS A 282 14.59 43.06 -4.89
N TRP A 283 15.87 42.90 -4.61
CA TRP A 283 16.35 42.30 -3.38
C TRP A 283 16.13 43.29 -2.24
N VAL A 284 15.65 42.81 -1.09
CA VAL A 284 15.48 43.59 0.13
C VAL A 284 16.02 42.81 1.33
N ARG A 285 16.66 43.54 2.25
CA ARG A 285 17.05 43.03 3.57
C ARG A 285 15.81 42.95 4.46
N THR A 286 15.43 41.75 4.89
CA THR A 286 14.20 41.49 5.66
C THR A 286 14.41 40.39 6.70
N ASN A 287 13.44 40.21 7.59
CA ASN A 287 13.33 39.05 8.47
C ASN A 287 11.92 38.43 8.34
N GLN A 288 11.71 37.26 8.95
CA GLN A 288 10.43 36.54 8.83
C GLN A 288 9.25 37.29 9.46
N GLU A 289 9.49 38.07 10.52
CA GLU A 289 8.44 38.92 11.13
C GLU A 289 7.89 39.97 10.16
N LYS A 290 8.75 40.59 9.34
CA LYS A 290 8.36 41.61 8.35
C LYS A 290 7.69 41.02 7.11
N ILE A 291 7.96 39.76 6.77
CA ILE A 291 7.26 39.00 5.73
C ILE A 291 5.82 38.66 6.21
N SER A 292 5.67 38.37 7.51
CA SER A 292 4.44 37.88 8.13
C SER A 292 3.39 38.97 8.46
N ILE A 293 2.92 39.73 7.46
CA ILE A 293 1.76 40.64 7.63
C ILE A 293 0.44 40.02 7.09
N THR A 294 0.49 39.08 6.14
CA THR A 294 -0.72 38.42 5.61
C THR A 294 -0.60 36.92 5.29
N ASP A 295 0.60 36.36 5.11
CA ASP A 295 0.77 34.97 4.67
C ASP A 295 2.16 34.41 5.02
N PRO A 296 2.28 33.38 5.88
CA PRO A 296 3.57 32.81 6.26
C PRO A 296 4.24 31.96 5.15
N LEU A 297 3.54 31.57 4.08
CA LEU A 297 4.07 30.73 3.00
C LEU A 297 5.02 31.47 2.02
N LYS A 298 5.35 32.74 2.31
CA LYS A 298 6.04 33.67 1.41
C LYS A 298 7.51 33.98 1.77
N GLY A 299 8.22 33.09 2.48
CA GLY A 299 9.66 33.25 2.72
C GLY A 299 10.30 32.18 3.62
N PRO A 300 11.62 32.30 3.89
CA PRO A 300 12.34 31.51 4.88
C PRO A 300 11.74 31.68 6.29
N GLY A 301 11.55 30.58 7.03
CA GLY A 301 10.97 30.62 8.39
C GLY A 301 11.87 31.22 9.48
N ARG A 302 13.14 31.46 9.13
CA ARG A 302 14.29 31.88 9.97
C ARG A 302 15.42 32.38 9.07
N ASP A 303 16.34 33.17 9.60
CA ASP A 303 17.65 33.40 8.98
C ASP A 303 18.57 32.18 9.14
N HIS A 304 19.72 32.19 8.46
CA HIS A 304 20.74 31.15 8.59
C HIS A 304 21.67 31.40 9.78
N SER A 305 22.22 32.61 9.87
CA SER A 305 23.29 33.04 10.80
C SER A 305 22.91 32.91 12.28
N THR A 306 21.65 33.17 12.66
CA THR A 306 21.18 33.10 14.05
C THR A 306 20.12 32.02 14.31
N ASN A 307 19.69 31.30 13.26
CA ASN A 307 18.58 30.33 13.29
C ASN A 307 17.24 30.94 13.80
N SER A 308 17.10 32.27 13.74
CA SER A 308 15.97 33.00 14.36
C SER A 308 15.04 33.61 13.32
N LYS A 309 13.75 33.76 13.68
CA LYS A 309 12.78 34.52 12.89
C LYS A 309 13.06 36.04 12.86
N THR A 310 13.83 36.54 13.83
CA THR A 310 14.17 37.96 13.95
C THR A 310 15.37 38.36 13.10
N GLY A 311 16.22 37.38 12.75
CA GLY A 311 17.45 37.59 11.99
C GLY A 311 17.20 37.97 10.53
N HIS A 312 18.22 38.54 9.89
CA HIS A 312 18.08 39.30 8.64
C HIS A 312 18.80 38.65 7.46
N PHE A 313 18.04 38.38 6.40
CA PHE A 313 18.54 37.84 5.13
C PHE A 313 18.12 38.73 3.95
N LEU A 314 18.73 38.49 2.77
CA LEU A 314 18.28 39.11 1.53
C LEU A 314 17.19 38.24 0.88
N TYR A 315 16.12 38.88 0.41
CA TYR A 315 14.97 38.21 -0.21
C TYR A 315 14.43 38.98 -1.42
N VAL A 316 13.91 38.26 -2.43
CA VAL A 316 13.28 38.88 -3.61
C VAL A 316 11.78 39.07 -3.37
N THR A 317 11.32 40.32 -3.27
CA THR A 317 9.90 40.62 -3.07
C THR A 317 9.11 40.69 -4.38
N VAL A 318 7.84 40.28 -4.30
CA VAL A 318 6.84 40.39 -5.39
C VAL A 318 6.04 41.69 -5.19
N PRO A 319 5.83 42.53 -6.23
CA PRO A 319 5.00 43.73 -6.14
C PRO A 319 3.51 43.41 -5.91
N ASP A 320 2.78 44.32 -5.24
CA ASP A 320 1.35 44.17 -4.95
C ASP A 320 0.45 44.02 -6.20
N GLY A 321 0.95 44.43 -7.37
CA GLY A 321 0.28 44.25 -8.67
C GLY A 321 0.45 42.87 -9.31
N GLY A 322 1.19 41.95 -8.66
CA GLY A 322 1.57 40.65 -9.22
C GLY A 322 2.75 40.72 -10.20
N LEU A 323 3.09 39.58 -10.80
CA LEU A 323 4.14 39.46 -11.83
C LEU A 323 3.53 39.48 -13.23
N THR A 324 4.15 40.24 -14.14
CA THR A 324 3.73 40.33 -15.55
C THR A 324 4.39 39.29 -16.45
N GLY A 325 5.35 38.52 -15.93
CA GLY A 325 6.02 37.43 -16.64
C GLY A 325 7.00 36.68 -15.75
N SER A 326 8.03 36.08 -16.36
CA SER A 326 9.20 35.55 -15.66
C SER A 326 10.19 36.66 -15.34
N ASP A 327 9.88 37.44 -14.32
CA ASP A 327 10.71 38.57 -13.88
C ASP A 327 11.91 38.09 -13.02
N TRP A 328 13.02 38.83 -13.08
CA TRP A 328 14.29 38.52 -12.40
C TRP A 328 14.81 39.71 -11.58
N ALA A 329 15.63 39.45 -10.56
CA ALA A 329 16.26 40.45 -9.71
C ALA A 329 17.74 40.16 -9.54
N ALA A 330 18.59 41.20 -9.57
CA ALA A 330 20.02 41.05 -9.35
C ALA A 330 20.57 42.08 -8.34
N PHE A 331 21.64 41.72 -7.64
CA PHE A 331 22.47 42.61 -6.84
C PHE A 331 23.96 42.33 -7.10
N GLN A 332 24.84 43.29 -6.78
CA GLN A 332 26.24 43.25 -7.20
C GLN A 332 27.25 43.52 -6.07
N SER A 333 28.42 42.89 -6.17
CA SER A 333 29.55 43.12 -5.26
C SER A 333 30.28 44.44 -5.57
N PRO A 334 31.10 44.95 -4.63
CA PRO A 334 32.22 45.83 -4.96
C PRO A 334 33.15 45.23 -6.02
N ARG A 335 33.95 46.09 -6.66
CA ARG A 335 34.97 45.65 -7.64
C ARG A 335 36.09 44.86 -6.97
N LEU A 336 36.51 43.78 -7.62
CA LEU A 336 37.56 42.88 -7.14
C LEU A 336 38.80 42.91 -8.06
N GLU A 337 39.96 42.62 -7.47
CA GLU A 337 41.24 42.47 -8.19
C GLU A 337 41.30 41.15 -8.98
N PRO A 338 42.11 41.06 -10.06
CA PRO A 338 42.28 39.82 -10.83
C PRO A 338 42.80 38.64 -9.99
N THR A 339 42.34 37.43 -10.32
CA THR A 339 42.70 36.17 -9.68
C THR A 339 43.44 35.23 -10.63
N ASN A 340 43.86 34.05 -10.16
CA ASN A 340 44.50 33.04 -11.00
C ASN A 340 44.18 31.61 -10.51
N SER A 341 44.48 30.59 -11.31
CA SER A 341 44.15 29.19 -11.01
C SER A 341 44.89 28.57 -9.81
N SER A 342 45.87 29.26 -9.22
CA SER A 342 46.54 28.85 -7.97
C SER A 342 46.07 29.66 -6.75
N HIS A 343 45.39 30.79 -6.99
CA HIS A 343 44.77 31.64 -5.98
C HIS A 343 43.43 32.19 -6.53
N PRO A 344 42.39 31.35 -6.60
CA PRO A 344 41.05 31.79 -6.99
C PRO A 344 40.43 32.66 -5.88
N CYS A 345 39.52 33.55 -6.23
CA CYS A 345 38.62 34.15 -5.25
C CYS A 345 37.52 33.11 -4.95
N LYS A 346 37.46 32.60 -3.72
CA LYS A 346 36.38 31.70 -3.27
C LYS A 346 35.27 32.51 -2.63
N MET A 347 34.04 32.19 -3.00
CA MET A 347 32.82 32.69 -2.35
C MET A 347 32.02 31.51 -1.81
N VAL A 348 31.69 31.54 -0.52
CA VAL A 348 30.65 30.70 0.08
C VAL A 348 29.42 31.58 0.33
N MET A 349 28.22 31.04 0.09
CA MET A 349 26.95 31.70 0.42
C MET A 349 25.90 30.65 0.81
N TYR A 350 24.92 31.05 1.63
CA TYR A 350 23.78 30.21 1.97
C TYR A 350 22.53 30.66 1.21
N THR A 351 21.79 29.69 0.69
CA THR A 351 20.72 29.91 -0.30
C THR A 351 19.43 29.22 0.11
N HIS A 352 18.30 29.94 0.10
CA HIS A 352 16.96 29.39 0.36
C HIS A 352 16.13 29.47 -0.91
N GLN A 353 15.60 28.33 -1.36
CA GLN A 353 14.84 28.20 -2.62
C GLN A 353 13.58 27.39 -2.35
N PHE A 354 12.54 28.03 -1.81
CA PHE A 354 11.32 27.36 -1.36
C PHE A 354 10.14 27.60 -2.30
N GLY A 355 9.32 26.55 -2.50
CA GLY A 355 8.04 26.62 -3.22
C GLY A 355 8.13 26.88 -4.74
N PRO A 356 7.01 26.74 -5.47
CA PRO A 356 6.97 26.79 -6.93
C PRO A 356 7.28 28.18 -7.52
N ARG A 357 7.27 29.25 -6.72
CA ARG A 357 7.75 30.58 -7.14
C ARG A 357 9.26 30.61 -7.42
N SER A 358 10.05 29.72 -6.82
CA SER A 358 11.50 29.65 -7.05
C SER A 358 11.81 29.25 -8.49
N GLY A 359 12.32 30.19 -9.29
CA GLY A 359 12.68 29.95 -10.69
C GLY A 359 14.09 29.38 -10.85
N GLY A 360 15.04 29.91 -10.08
CA GLY A 360 16.46 29.51 -10.02
C GLY A 360 17.34 30.67 -9.55
N LEU A 361 18.56 30.35 -9.11
CA LEU A 361 19.58 31.29 -8.67
C LEU A 361 20.88 31.06 -9.48
N THR A 362 21.48 32.16 -9.96
CA THR A 362 22.69 32.15 -10.80
C THR A 362 23.70 33.15 -10.25
N VAL A 363 24.97 32.75 -10.17
CA VAL A 363 26.10 33.66 -9.93
C VAL A 363 26.79 33.93 -11.26
N LEU A 364 26.84 35.20 -11.63
CA LEU A 364 27.50 35.72 -12.82
C LEU A 364 28.79 36.44 -12.42
N VAL A 365 29.84 36.29 -13.22
CA VAL A 365 31.01 37.18 -13.18
C VAL A 365 30.83 38.22 -14.28
N ALA A 366 31.02 39.50 -13.93
CA ALA A 366 31.10 40.60 -14.87
C ALA A 366 32.53 41.16 -14.92
N ASP A 367 33.21 40.95 -16.05
CA ASP A 367 34.55 41.46 -16.33
C ASP A 367 34.60 42.22 -17.69
N GLN A 368 35.35 41.73 -18.68
CA GLN A 368 35.22 42.13 -20.08
C GLN A 368 33.90 41.64 -20.70
N SER A 369 33.26 40.64 -20.10
CA SER A 369 31.98 40.06 -20.49
C SER A 369 31.13 39.73 -19.26
N ILE A 370 29.90 39.22 -19.44
CA ILE A 370 29.09 38.67 -18.34
C ILE A 370 28.80 37.20 -18.64
N TYR A 371 29.19 36.30 -17.74
CA TYR A 371 29.02 34.85 -17.89
C TYR A 371 28.68 34.17 -16.55
N PRO A 372 27.91 33.07 -16.56
CA PRO A 372 27.65 32.29 -15.36
C PRO A 372 28.90 31.50 -14.92
N VAL A 373 29.11 31.46 -13.61
CA VAL A 373 30.09 30.58 -12.95
C VAL A 373 29.44 29.51 -12.08
N TRP A 374 28.18 29.71 -11.67
CA TRP A 374 27.39 28.78 -10.87
C TRP A 374 25.89 29.00 -11.12
N GLU A 375 25.11 27.92 -11.20
CA GLU A 375 23.66 27.94 -11.46
C GLU A 375 22.97 26.82 -10.66
N ARG A 376 21.87 27.13 -9.96
CA ARG A 376 21.04 26.14 -9.23
C ARG A 376 19.55 26.41 -9.46
N GLY A 377 18.85 25.46 -10.08
CA GLY A 377 17.45 25.61 -10.49
C GLY A 377 16.41 25.09 -9.49
N GLY A 378 15.18 25.59 -9.58
CA GLY A 378 14.01 25.02 -8.91
C GLY A 378 13.92 25.30 -7.40
N ALA A 379 13.24 24.40 -6.68
CA ALA A 379 13.02 24.48 -5.23
C ALA A 379 13.69 23.29 -4.51
N LEU A 380 14.26 23.56 -3.34
CA LEU A 380 15.10 22.67 -2.53
C LEU A 380 14.44 22.23 -1.22
N GLY A 381 13.25 22.77 -0.91
CA GLY A 381 12.57 22.63 0.38
C GLY A 381 12.69 23.90 1.23
N ASP A 382 12.33 23.80 2.50
CA ASP A 382 12.36 24.92 3.46
C ASP A 382 13.69 24.96 4.24
N VAL A 383 14.79 25.02 3.50
CA VAL A 383 16.16 24.79 4.02
C VAL A 383 17.14 25.81 3.44
N TRP A 384 18.09 26.24 4.26
CA TRP A 384 19.26 27.02 3.84
C TRP A 384 20.35 26.07 3.35
N VAL A 385 20.81 26.24 2.11
CA VAL A 385 21.75 25.33 1.44
C VAL A 385 23.03 26.07 1.08
N LYS A 386 24.17 25.57 1.57
CA LYS A 386 25.51 26.03 1.23
C LYS A 386 25.76 25.97 -0.29
N ALA A 387 26.52 26.94 -0.79
CA ALA A 387 27.01 27.00 -2.16
C ALA A 387 28.43 27.59 -2.16
N GLU A 388 29.39 26.87 -2.74
CA GLU A 388 30.76 27.36 -2.97
C GLU A 388 30.95 27.68 -4.45
N VAL A 389 31.63 28.79 -4.75
CA VAL A 389 31.95 29.26 -6.10
C VAL A 389 33.41 29.69 -6.17
N GLU A 390 34.19 29.07 -7.05
CA GLU A 390 35.57 29.48 -7.33
C GLU A 390 35.62 30.42 -8.55
N ILE A 391 36.22 31.60 -8.38
CA ILE A 391 36.28 32.63 -9.43
C ILE A 391 37.73 32.88 -9.86
N VAL A 392 38.00 32.50 -11.12
CA VAL A 392 39.28 32.72 -11.83
C VAL A 392 39.05 33.64 -13.03
N THR A 393 39.51 34.89 -12.95
CA THR A 393 39.57 35.81 -14.10
C THR A 393 40.83 36.70 -14.04
N ASN A 394 41.38 37.01 -15.21
CA ASN A 394 42.60 37.82 -15.37
C ASN A 394 42.34 39.34 -15.40
N SER A 395 41.09 39.76 -15.20
CA SER A 395 40.62 41.14 -15.32
C SER A 395 39.96 41.60 -14.01
N THR A 396 39.86 42.91 -13.78
CA THR A 396 39.08 43.45 -12.66
C THR A 396 37.60 43.17 -12.87
N PHE A 397 36.91 42.66 -11.84
CA PHE A 397 35.58 42.05 -12.00
C PHE A 397 34.59 42.42 -10.87
N GLN A 398 33.32 42.11 -11.08
CA GLN A 398 32.27 42.13 -10.06
C GLN A 398 31.48 40.81 -10.07
N ILE A 399 31.01 40.40 -8.91
CA ILE A 399 30.11 39.25 -8.74
C ILE A 399 28.67 39.80 -8.79
N LEU A 400 27.83 39.23 -9.65
CA LEU A 400 26.39 39.54 -9.70
C LEU A 400 25.61 38.29 -9.32
N ILE A 401 24.75 38.42 -8.31
CA ILE A 401 23.86 37.33 -7.86
C ILE A 401 22.47 37.63 -8.40
N MET A 402 21.98 36.75 -9.29
CA MET A 402 20.74 36.90 -10.04
C MET A 402 19.75 35.78 -9.69
N ALA A 403 18.57 36.16 -9.22
CA ALA A 403 17.44 35.26 -8.99
C ALA A 403 16.36 35.46 -10.06
N ALA A 404 15.79 34.35 -10.53
CA ALA A 404 14.59 34.34 -11.36
C ALA A 404 13.40 33.84 -10.52
N ILE A 405 12.25 34.52 -10.61
CA ILE A 405 11.02 34.08 -9.93
C ILE A 405 9.87 33.87 -10.93
N ARG A 406 8.90 33.05 -10.52
CA ARG A 406 7.77 32.60 -11.35
C ARG A 406 6.43 33.03 -10.75
N ASN A 407 5.42 33.21 -11.58
CA ASN A 407 4.08 33.67 -11.16
C ASN A 407 3.23 32.54 -10.52
N PHE A 408 3.70 31.99 -9.39
CA PHE A 408 2.99 31.02 -8.56
C PHE A 408 2.61 31.61 -7.20
N ALA A 409 1.71 30.93 -6.47
CA ALA A 409 1.05 31.46 -5.27
C ALA A 409 1.98 31.68 -4.06
N TYR A 410 2.95 30.79 -3.82
CA TYR A 410 3.79 30.81 -2.62
C TYR A 410 5.26 30.46 -2.90
N GLY A 411 6.12 30.62 -1.90
CA GLY A 411 7.57 30.44 -2.03
C GLY A 411 8.33 31.70 -2.47
N GLY A 412 9.62 31.55 -2.77
CA GLY A 412 10.54 32.60 -3.20
C GLY A 412 12.02 32.18 -3.10
N ILE A 413 12.92 33.16 -3.20
CA ILE A 413 14.38 32.94 -3.15
C ILE A 413 15.01 33.93 -2.15
N GLY A 414 15.85 33.40 -1.25
CA GLY A 414 16.65 34.16 -0.30
C GLY A 414 18.14 33.81 -0.34
N VAL A 415 18.99 34.75 0.08
CA VAL A 415 20.46 34.61 0.18
C VAL A 415 20.92 35.20 1.52
N ASP A 416 21.84 34.51 2.18
CA ASP A 416 22.34 34.81 3.52
C ASP A 416 23.82 34.39 3.66
N SER A 417 24.47 34.82 4.74
CA SER A 417 25.82 34.43 5.20
C SER A 417 26.85 34.30 4.08
N ILE A 418 27.19 35.42 3.41
CA ILE A 418 28.16 35.42 2.30
C ILE A 418 29.58 35.60 2.83
N MET A 419 30.46 34.62 2.60
CA MET A 419 31.88 34.63 2.96
C MET A 419 32.75 34.76 1.70
N LEU A 420 33.64 35.74 1.66
CA LEU A 420 34.65 35.89 0.59
C LEU A 420 36.07 35.66 1.12
N SER A 421 36.87 34.89 0.38
CA SER A 421 38.24 34.53 0.76
C SER A 421 39.24 35.71 0.69
N PRO A 422 40.42 35.61 1.33
CA PRO A 422 41.45 36.68 1.34
C PRO A 422 41.96 37.09 -0.06
N GLU A 423 41.80 36.23 -1.06
CA GLU A 423 42.11 36.46 -2.48
C GLU A 423 41.13 37.44 -3.15
N CYS A 424 39.89 37.53 -2.65
CA CYS A 424 38.84 38.43 -3.13
C CYS A 424 39.10 39.89 -2.71
N ARG A 425 40.22 40.46 -3.15
CA ARG A 425 40.69 41.81 -2.80
C ARG A 425 39.91 42.91 -3.51
N LEU A 426 39.75 44.07 -2.87
CA LEU A 426 39.00 45.19 -3.44
C LEU A 426 39.86 45.97 -4.45
N SER A 427 39.36 46.14 -5.67
CA SER A 427 40.01 46.97 -6.69
C SER A 427 39.65 48.44 -6.52
N SER A 428 40.62 49.32 -6.80
CA SER A 428 40.45 50.78 -6.85
C SER A 428 40.33 51.34 -8.29
N GLU A 429 40.32 50.47 -9.30
CA GLU A 429 40.24 50.88 -10.71
C GLU A 429 38.86 51.43 -11.10
N ASN A 430 38.86 52.41 -12.02
CA ASN A 430 37.66 53.09 -12.47
C ASN A 430 37.46 53.05 -14.00
N ASN A 431 37.62 51.85 -14.56
CA ASN A 431 37.44 51.57 -15.98
C ASN A 431 35.94 51.56 -16.39
N THR A 432 35.68 51.67 -17.70
CA THR A 432 34.31 51.76 -18.26
C THR A 432 33.89 50.44 -18.93
N TRP A 433 32.60 50.11 -18.77
CA TRP A 433 32.00 48.82 -19.13
C TRP A 433 32.06 48.48 -20.63
N ALA A 434 32.22 47.18 -20.93
CA ALA A 434 31.60 46.58 -22.10
C ALA A 434 30.07 46.56 -21.93
N LYS A 435 29.31 46.76 -23.02
CA LYS A 435 27.84 46.82 -22.95
C LYS A 435 27.25 45.49 -22.47
N PHE A 436 26.17 45.56 -21.68
CA PHE A 436 25.35 44.40 -21.32
C PHE A 436 25.03 43.53 -22.54
N PRO A 437 25.09 42.19 -22.41
CA PRO A 437 24.66 41.29 -23.47
C PRO A 437 23.17 41.48 -23.79
N LYS A 438 22.77 41.09 -25.00
CA LYS A 438 21.34 41.02 -25.34
C LYS A 438 20.65 39.97 -24.45
N PRO A 439 19.36 40.14 -24.11
CA PRO A 439 18.60 39.08 -23.46
C PRO A 439 18.58 37.82 -24.34
N PRO A 440 18.37 36.62 -23.75
CA PRO A 440 18.22 35.38 -24.49
C PRO A 440 17.17 35.47 -25.60
N GLU A 441 17.36 34.69 -26.67
CA GLU A 441 16.30 34.51 -27.67
C GLU A 441 15.04 33.96 -27.01
N HIS A 442 13.88 34.46 -27.42
CA HIS A 442 12.61 34.01 -26.85
C HIS A 442 12.37 32.53 -27.21
N PRO A 443 11.73 31.75 -26.33
CA PRO A 443 11.45 30.34 -26.57
C PRO A 443 10.66 30.14 -27.87
N CYS A 444 11.01 29.09 -28.62
CA CYS A 444 10.45 28.82 -29.95
C CYS A 444 9.00 28.31 -29.94
N THR A 445 8.49 27.91 -28.77
CA THR A 445 7.12 27.44 -28.53
C THR A 445 6.66 27.88 -27.13
N THR A 446 5.39 27.67 -26.80
CA THR A 446 4.79 28.00 -25.49
C THR A 446 5.36 27.13 -24.36
N PRO A 447 5.38 27.61 -23.09
CA PRO A 447 5.97 26.87 -21.97
C PRO A 447 5.45 25.44 -21.80
N ASP A 448 4.18 25.20 -22.08
CA ASP A 448 3.49 23.90 -21.95
C ASP A 448 3.87 22.89 -23.03
N LYS A 449 4.54 23.35 -24.09
CA LYS A 449 5.00 22.58 -25.25
C LYS A 449 6.54 22.48 -25.31
N MET A 450 7.19 22.70 -24.17
CA MET A 450 8.61 22.43 -23.96
C MET A 450 8.76 21.11 -23.21
N CYS A 451 9.56 20.19 -23.72
CA CYS A 451 9.74 18.85 -23.17
C CYS A 451 8.45 18.00 -23.17
N ASP A 452 7.54 18.21 -24.15
CA ASP A 452 6.24 17.51 -24.24
C ASP A 452 6.30 16.18 -25.01
N PHE A 453 7.51 15.73 -25.38
CA PHE A 453 7.80 14.57 -26.23
C PHE A 453 7.23 14.68 -27.66
N HIS A 454 6.73 15.85 -28.06
CA HIS A 454 6.41 16.20 -29.44
C HIS A 454 7.56 17.02 -30.07
N ARG A 455 7.46 17.40 -31.35
CA ARG A 455 8.43 18.28 -32.01
C ARG A 455 7.71 19.45 -32.65
N ASP A 456 7.57 20.53 -31.91
CA ASP A 456 7.00 21.80 -32.38
C ASP A 456 8.06 22.67 -33.06
N CYS A 457 9.29 22.67 -32.54
CA CYS A 457 10.36 23.54 -33.00
C CYS A 457 11.24 22.89 -34.08
N ALA A 458 11.73 23.73 -35.00
CA ALA A 458 12.74 23.32 -35.96
C ALA A 458 13.99 22.78 -35.26
N GLU A 459 14.56 21.68 -35.79
CA GLU A 459 15.67 20.93 -35.20
C GLU A 459 15.37 20.31 -33.82
N ALA A 460 14.10 20.24 -33.40
CA ALA A 460 13.66 19.77 -32.08
C ALA A 460 14.33 20.51 -30.90
N LYS A 461 14.46 21.85 -31.01
CA LYS A 461 15.11 22.72 -30.01
C LYS A 461 14.37 22.83 -28.68
N ASP A 462 13.07 22.57 -28.72
CA ASP A 462 12.19 22.28 -27.58
C ASP A 462 12.69 21.05 -26.82
N GLU A 463 12.83 19.90 -27.48
CA GLU A 463 13.18 18.63 -26.82
C GLU A 463 14.69 18.43 -26.57
N ALA A 464 15.55 19.11 -27.35
CA ALA A 464 17.00 18.90 -27.34
C ALA A 464 17.74 19.36 -26.07
N LYS A 465 17.01 19.79 -25.03
CA LYS A 465 17.53 20.10 -23.69
C LYS A 465 16.73 19.45 -22.56
N CYS A 466 15.94 18.40 -22.84
CA CYS A 466 15.02 17.80 -21.87
C CYS A 466 15.61 16.60 -21.10
N GLY A 467 16.91 16.37 -21.19
CA GLY A 467 17.60 15.27 -20.50
C GLY A 467 17.75 13.97 -21.31
N ASP A 468 17.21 13.90 -22.53
CA ASP A 468 17.36 12.76 -23.45
C ASP A 468 18.67 12.86 -24.26
N PHE A 469 19.60 11.92 -24.02
CA PHE A 469 20.93 11.90 -24.63
C PHE A 469 20.92 11.58 -26.15
N SER A 470 19.78 11.22 -26.75
CA SER A 470 19.69 11.00 -28.21
C SER A 470 19.70 12.29 -29.03
N TYR A 471 19.35 13.43 -28.44
CA TYR A 471 19.37 14.74 -29.11
C TYR A 471 20.74 15.42 -29.02
N THR A 472 21.04 16.27 -30.00
CA THR A 472 22.31 17.03 -30.07
C THR A 472 22.40 18.06 -28.94
N GLY A 473 22.96 17.64 -27.81
CA GLY A 473 23.03 18.43 -26.59
C GLY A 473 22.02 18.02 -25.50
N GLY A 474 21.22 16.97 -25.71
CA GLY A 474 20.13 16.58 -24.78
C GLY A 474 20.57 15.98 -23.45
N SER A 475 21.86 15.71 -23.29
CA SER A 475 22.56 15.58 -21.99
C SER A 475 22.62 16.88 -21.18
N SER A 476 22.14 18.01 -21.72
CA SER A 476 21.87 19.27 -20.98
C SER A 476 20.39 19.35 -20.60
N GLY A 477 20.10 20.08 -19.52
CA GLY A 477 18.79 20.08 -18.85
C GLY A 477 18.86 19.41 -17.48
N TRP A 478 19.63 18.32 -17.38
CA TRP A 478 20.03 17.74 -16.08
C TRP A 478 20.71 18.80 -15.23
N THR A 479 20.08 19.13 -14.10
CA THR A 479 20.53 20.14 -13.14
C THR A 479 20.82 19.44 -11.82
N ASP A 480 21.97 19.72 -11.20
CA ASP A 480 22.22 19.24 -9.85
C ASP A 480 21.35 20.02 -8.86
N THR A 481 20.66 19.30 -7.98
CA THR A 481 19.86 19.84 -6.87
C THR A 481 20.32 19.23 -5.54
N SER A 482 21.59 18.84 -5.46
CA SER A 482 22.17 18.22 -4.28
C SER A 482 22.40 19.27 -3.20
N ILE A 483 21.97 18.93 -1.98
CA ILE A 483 22.13 19.79 -0.78
C ILE A 483 23.21 19.25 0.17
N GLY A 484 23.79 18.09 -0.16
CA GLY A 484 24.78 17.39 0.65
C GLY A 484 26.19 17.33 0.06
N SER A 485 27.05 16.57 0.74
CA SER A 485 28.49 16.44 0.44
C SER A 485 28.82 15.65 -0.83
N GLN A 486 27.80 15.09 -1.50
CA GLN A 486 27.89 14.40 -2.79
C GLN A 486 26.98 15.09 -3.81
N GLY A 487 27.41 15.18 -5.06
CA GLY A 487 26.65 15.81 -6.14
C GLY A 487 26.97 15.25 -7.52
N TRP A 488 26.13 15.58 -8.50
CA TRP A 488 26.25 15.07 -9.87
C TRP A 488 27.04 16.02 -10.76
N VAL A 489 28.15 15.52 -11.31
CA VAL A 489 28.97 16.23 -12.28
C VAL A 489 28.79 15.61 -13.67
N ARG A 490 28.62 16.47 -14.68
CA ARG A 490 28.58 16.05 -16.08
C ARG A 490 29.99 15.97 -16.65
N TYR A 491 30.41 14.76 -17.01
CA TYR A 491 31.60 14.55 -17.82
C TYR A 491 31.28 14.77 -19.32
N LYS A 492 32.21 15.41 -20.04
CA LYS A 492 32.14 15.62 -21.49
C LYS A 492 33.56 15.61 -22.07
N ASN A 493 33.89 14.61 -22.88
CA ASN A 493 35.20 14.53 -23.53
C ASN A 493 35.11 14.92 -25.02
N SER A 494 35.72 16.06 -25.35
CA SER A 494 35.79 16.63 -26.70
C SER A 494 36.49 15.74 -27.74
N THR A 495 37.26 14.73 -27.32
CA THR A 495 38.00 13.84 -28.24
C THR A 495 37.30 12.50 -28.48
N SER A 496 36.68 11.90 -27.46
CA SER A 496 35.94 10.63 -27.60
C SER A 496 34.46 10.81 -27.94
N LYS A 497 33.91 12.03 -27.79
CA LYS A 497 32.47 12.34 -27.78
C LYS A 497 31.67 11.65 -26.67
N GLU A 498 32.32 11.05 -25.68
CA GLU A 498 31.62 10.42 -24.57
C GLU A 498 31.12 11.47 -23.56
N GLU A 499 29.85 11.32 -23.17
CA GLU A 499 29.17 12.15 -22.17
C GLU A 499 28.45 11.26 -21.17
N TYR A 500 28.63 11.52 -19.88
CA TYR A 500 27.96 10.80 -18.79
C TYR A 500 27.82 11.69 -17.56
N LEU A 501 26.87 11.36 -16.69
CA LEU A 501 26.74 11.92 -15.36
C LEU A 501 27.48 11.00 -14.38
N TYR A 502 28.17 11.55 -13.38
CA TYR A 502 28.80 10.77 -12.32
C TYR A 502 28.72 11.51 -10.97
N VAL A 503 28.71 10.74 -9.88
CA VAL A 503 28.73 11.28 -8.52
C VAL A 503 30.16 11.68 -8.14
N ALA A 504 30.31 12.88 -7.57
CA ALA A 504 31.55 13.45 -7.05
C ALA A 504 31.30 14.15 -5.70
N GLU A 505 32.39 14.62 -5.07
CA GLU A 505 32.28 15.52 -3.90
C GLU A 505 31.57 16.81 -4.28
N ALA A 506 30.74 17.34 -3.37
CA ALA A 506 30.03 18.60 -3.52
C ALA A 506 30.12 19.44 -2.24
N PRO A 507 30.01 20.78 -2.31
CA PRO A 507 30.15 21.68 -1.16
C PRO A 507 28.89 21.78 -0.28
N GLY A 508 27.93 20.86 -0.41
CA GLY A 508 26.71 20.85 0.42
C GLY A 508 27.00 20.29 1.82
N GLN A 509 26.40 20.91 2.84
CA GLN A 509 26.71 20.60 4.25
C GLN A 509 25.95 19.39 4.79
N GLN A 510 24.93 18.89 4.10
CA GLN A 510 24.07 17.79 4.58
C GLN A 510 24.61 16.40 4.20
N LEU A 511 24.20 15.35 4.90
CA LEU A 511 24.52 13.95 4.56
C LEU A 511 23.39 13.30 3.74
N THR A 512 22.98 13.99 2.67
CA THR A 512 21.91 13.56 1.74
C THR A 512 22.47 12.95 0.46
N GLU A 513 21.65 12.17 -0.24
CA GLU A 513 21.98 11.61 -1.56
C GLU A 513 22.25 12.71 -2.59
N ALA A 514 23.19 12.47 -3.50
CA ALA A 514 23.39 13.28 -4.69
C ALA A 514 22.14 13.19 -5.57
N GLN A 515 21.48 14.32 -5.86
CA GLN A 515 20.26 14.37 -6.65
C GLN A 515 20.43 15.28 -7.87
N THR A 516 20.16 14.75 -9.07
CA THR A 516 20.04 15.56 -10.29
C THR A 516 18.68 15.36 -10.95
N ARG A 517 18.08 16.44 -11.45
CA ARG A 517 16.73 16.47 -12.01
C ARG A 517 16.72 16.90 -13.47
N THR A 518 15.78 16.34 -14.26
CA THR A 518 15.43 16.86 -15.59
C THR A 518 14.80 18.26 -15.50
N PRO A 519 14.65 18.98 -16.62
CA PRO A 519 13.64 20.03 -16.71
C PRO A 519 12.22 19.48 -16.51
N LEU A 520 11.24 20.38 -16.47
CA LEU A 520 9.84 19.99 -16.34
C LEU A 520 9.31 19.40 -17.66
N LEU A 521 9.16 18.08 -17.69
CA LEU A 521 8.63 17.30 -18.81
C LEU A 521 7.10 17.50 -18.94
N GLY A 522 6.55 17.21 -20.12
CA GLY A 522 5.11 17.22 -20.38
C GLY A 522 4.40 15.96 -19.86
N PRO A 523 3.06 15.90 -20.00
CA PRO A 523 2.28 14.69 -19.73
C PRO A 523 2.77 13.50 -20.58
N SER A 524 2.73 12.28 -20.03
CA SER A 524 3.24 11.09 -20.71
C SER A 524 2.21 9.98 -20.92
N GLY A 525 2.41 9.20 -21.99
CA GLY A 525 1.54 8.09 -22.39
C GLY A 525 1.84 6.78 -21.65
N PRO A 526 0.93 5.79 -21.71
CA PRO A 526 1.05 4.53 -20.94
C PRO A 526 2.27 3.68 -21.34
N ALA A 527 2.75 3.81 -22.58
CA ALA A 527 3.95 3.15 -23.07
C ALA A 527 5.25 3.96 -22.85
N CYS A 528 5.24 4.98 -21.99
CA CYS A 528 6.44 5.76 -21.67
C CYS A 528 7.46 4.91 -20.90
N THR A 529 8.63 4.70 -21.50
CA THR A 529 9.74 3.95 -20.91
C THR A 529 11.02 4.78 -20.91
N LEU A 530 11.70 4.86 -19.78
CA LEU A 530 13.03 5.44 -19.62
C LEU A 530 14.07 4.32 -19.78
N SER A 531 15.02 4.44 -20.71
CA SER A 531 16.17 3.52 -20.79
C SER A 531 17.47 4.26 -20.51
N PHE A 532 18.39 3.65 -19.75
CA PHE A 532 19.72 4.20 -19.46
C PHE A 532 20.73 3.10 -19.14
N ASP A 533 22.01 3.44 -19.24
CA ASP A 533 23.12 2.60 -18.79
C ASP A 533 23.68 3.15 -17.47
N PHE A 534 23.92 2.29 -16.48
CA PHE A 534 24.51 2.67 -15.20
C PHE A 534 25.70 1.78 -14.83
N ALA A 535 26.59 2.28 -13.97
CA ALA A 535 27.72 1.52 -13.42
C ALA A 535 28.02 1.94 -11.98
N LEU A 536 28.12 0.97 -11.07
CA LEU A 536 28.58 1.13 -9.69
C LEU A 536 29.87 0.31 -9.54
N THR A 537 31.01 1.01 -9.51
CA THR A 537 32.35 0.41 -9.56
C THR A 537 33.25 1.01 -8.48
N GLY A 538 34.21 0.24 -7.95
CA GLY A 538 35.10 0.73 -6.89
C GLY A 538 35.72 -0.36 -6.02
N ASN A 539 36.45 0.08 -4.98
CA ASN A 539 37.27 -0.79 -4.13
C ASN A 539 36.63 -1.37 -2.83
N PRO A 540 35.46 -0.92 -2.32
CA PRO A 540 34.67 -1.73 -1.38
C PRO A 540 33.78 -2.74 -2.13
N ASP A 541 33.21 -3.72 -1.42
CA ASP A 541 32.27 -4.69 -2.02
C ASP A 541 30.87 -4.07 -2.26
N HIS A 542 30.43 -3.19 -1.36
CA HIS A 542 29.25 -2.34 -1.53
C HIS A 542 29.72 -0.93 -1.92
N ILE A 543 29.39 -0.49 -3.14
CA ILE A 543 29.82 0.82 -3.69
C ILE A 543 28.91 1.94 -3.19
N GLY A 544 27.62 1.63 -3.03
CA GLY A 544 26.57 2.58 -2.72
C GLY A 544 25.24 2.18 -3.35
N GLU A 545 24.38 3.17 -3.51
CA GLU A 545 23.03 3.07 -4.07
C GLU A 545 22.83 4.06 -5.24
N LEU A 546 22.00 3.67 -6.20
CA LEU A 546 21.45 4.51 -7.27
C LEU A 546 19.96 4.21 -7.41
N SER A 547 19.12 5.24 -7.47
CA SER A 547 17.67 5.13 -7.67
C SER A 547 17.12 6.18 -8.65
N VAL A 548 15.89 5.93 -9.13
CA VAL A 548 15.17 6.81 -10.06
C VAL A 548 13.82 7.16 -9.45
N ARG A 549 13.46 8.45 -9.44
CA ARG A 549 12.20 8.95 -8.86
C ARG A 549 11.46 9.89 -9.81
N VAL A 550 10.13 9.92 -9.70
CA VAL A 550 9.26 10.92 -10.34
C VAL A 550 8.90 12.02 -9.34
N ILE A 551 8.90 13.27 -9.80
CA ILE A 551 8.39 14.43 -9.05
C ILE A 551 7.28 15.06 -9.90
N ASP A 552 6.03 14.87 -9.49
CA ASP A 552 4.82 15.37 -10.14
C ASP A 552 4.63 16.86 -9.82
N SER A 553 4.32 17.70 -10.81
CA SER A 553 4.21 19.15 -10.62
C SER A 553 3.01 19.62 -9.79
N LEU A 554 2.01 18.74 -9.58
CA LEU A 554 0.85 19.01 -8.73
C LEU A 554 0.77 18.07 -7.53
N LEU A 555 1.20 16.81 -7.69
CA LEU A 555 1.11 15.78 -6.65
C LEU A 555 2.44 15.52 -5.92
N GLY A 556 3.49 16.28 -6.26
CA GLY A 556 4.77 16.32 -5.55
C GLY A 556 5.64 15.07 -5.74
N ILE A 557 6.55 14.87 -4.79
CA ILE A 557 7.49 13.75 -4.77
C ILE A 557 6.73 12.41 -4.67
N ARG A 558 7.00 11.49 -5.63
CA ARG A 558 6.41 10.15 -5.72
C ARG A 558 7.36 9.05 -5.18
N PRO A 559 6.91 7.78 -5.07
CA PRO A 559 7.80 6.65 -4.81
C PRO A 559 8.97 6.55 -5.81
N LYS A 560 10.05 5.85 -5.43
CA LYS A 560 11.12 5.46 -6.35
C LYS A 560 10.53 4.52 -7.41
N LEU A 561 10.76 4.79 -8.69
CA LEU A 561 10.44 3.86 -9.79
C LEU A 561 11.36 2.64 -9.79
N TRP A 562 12.58 2.81 -9.29
CA TRP A 562 13.62 1.79 -9.26
C TRP A 562 14.73 2.16 -8.29
N GLU A 563 15.40 1.15 -7.75
CA GLU A 563 16.52 1.24 -6.83
C GLU A 563 17.51 0.10 -7.10
N PHE A 564 18.80 0.38 -7.00
CA PHE A 564 19.87 -0.62 -7.04
C PHE A 564 20.97 -0.26 -6.05
N SER A 565 21.29 -1.21 -5.17
CA SER A 565 22.34 -1.06 -4.18
C SER A 565 23.36 -2.20 -4.31
N GLY A 566 24.66 -1.89 -4.20
CA GLY A 566 25.74 -2.87 -4.40
C GLY A 566 26.80 -2.46 -5.42
N LYS A 567 26.99 -3.29 -6.45
CA LYS A 567 28.15 -3.22 -7.38
C LYS A 567 27.82 -3.88 -8.71
N THR A 568 28.12 -3.23 -9.85
CA THR A 568 27.80 -3.77 -11.18
C THR A 568 28.89 -4.68 -11.77
N GLY A 569 30.11 -4.64 -11.23
CA GLY A 569 31.20 -5.54 -11.59
C GLY A 569 32.58 -5.14 -11.03
N MET A 570 33.63 -5.85 -11.44
CA MET A 570 35.02 -5.64 -10.97
C MET A 570 35.87 -4.70 -11.86
N GLY A 571 35.38 -4.28 -13.03
CA GLY A 571 36.10 -3.39 -13.96
C GLY A 571 35.37 -2.07 -14.22
N GLU A 572 36.09 -1.02 -14.63
CA GLU A 572 35.51 0.33 -14.80
C GLU A 572 34.48 0.47 -15.93
N GLU A 573 34.40 -0.52 -16.82
CA GLU A 573 33.44 -0.64 -17.92
C GLU A 573 32.28 -1.61 -17.62
N ALA A 574 32.06 -1.98 -16.35
CA ALA A 574 30.92 -2.82 -15.92
C ALA A 574 29.58 -2.05 -15.95
N TRP A 575 29.18 -1.62 -17.15
CA TRP A 575 27.88 -0.99 -17.41
C TRP A 575 26.76 -2.03 -17.49
N GLN A 576 25.61 -1.71 -16.92
CA GLN A 576 24.37 -2.46 -17.07
C GLN A 576 23.31 -1.54 -17.69
N ASN A 577 22.57 -2.02 -18.69
CA ASN A 577 21.42 -1.31 -19.25
C ASN A 577 20.16 -1.70 -18.50
N ILE A 578 19.27 -0.74 -18.28
CA ILE A 578 17.92 -0.98 -17.77
C ILE A 578 16.88 -0.17 -18.57
N SER A 579 15.64 -0.63 -18.54
CA SER A 579 14.47 0.08 -19.08
C SER A 579 13.35 0.06 -18.03
N LEU A 580 12.88 1.24 -17.64
CA LEU A 580 11.89 1.46 -16.57
C LEU A 580 10.61 2.05 -17.17
N THR A 581 9.45 1.50 -16.81
CA THR A 581 8.17 2.10 -17.17
C THR A 581 7.94 3.37 -16.33
N VAL A 582 7.79 4.52 -17.00
CA VAL A 582 7.40 5.79 -16.37
C VAL A 582 5.88 5.96 -16.38
N GLY A 583 5.21 5.34 -17.35
CA GLY A 583 3.77 5.19 -17.43
C GLY A 583 3.00 6.48 -17.74
N VAL A 584 1.68 6.44 -17.50
CA VAL A 584 0.80 7.60 -17.69
C VAL A 584 1.11 8.67 -16.65
N ARG A 585 1.27 9.92 -17.09
CA ARG A 585 1.33 11.11 -16.22
C ARG A 585 0.41 12.17 -16.80
N GLU A 586 -0.64 12.53 -16.06
CA GLU A 586 -1.62 13.54 -16.51
C GLU A 586 -1.10 14.97 -16.29
N HIS A 587 -0.28 15.17 -15.25
CA HIS A 587 0.47 16.39 -15.01
C HIS A 587 1.86 16.37 -15.64
N ARG A 588 2.46 17.56 -15.74
CA ARG A 588 3.90 17.72 -15.99
C ARG A 588 4.71 17.15 -14.82
N PHE A 589 5.92 16.67 -15.08
CA PHE A 589 6.76 16.03 -14.05
C PHE A 589 8.25 16.24 -14.30
N GLN A 590 9.08 15.96 -13.30
CA GLN A 590 10.54 15.82 -13.44
C GLN A 590 10.93 14.37 -13.10
N LEU A 591 12.00 13.88 -13.72
CA LEU A 591 12.71 12.70 -13.21
C LEU A 591 13.92 13.15 -12.39
N ALA A 592 14.19 12.43 -11.30
CA ALA A 592 15.39 12.58 -10.49
C ALA A 592 16.20 11.28 -10.51
N PHE A 593 17.52 11.40 -10.70
CA PHE A 593 18.48 10.38 -10.29
C PHE A 593 18.96 10.73 -8.89
N GLU A 594 18.81 9.81 -7.95
CA GLU A 594 19.23 9.90 -6.55
C GLU A 594 20.31 8.84 -6.31
N ALA A 595 21.45 9.20 -5.72
CA ALA A 595 22.56 8.27 -5.50
C ALA A 595 23.42 8.63 -4.28
N HIS A 596 23.91 7.60 -3.60
CA HIS A 596 24.80 7.75 -2.45
C HIS A 596 25.96 6.77 -2.53
N ALA A 597 27.19 7.29 -2.64
CA ALA A 597 28.41 6.49 -2.65
C ALA A 597 28.99 6.36 -1.23
N VAL A 598 29.45 5.16 -0.87
CA VAL A 598 29.94 4.86 0.49
C VAL A 598 31.27 5.55 0.81
N THR A 599 32.17 5.64 -0.18
CA THR A 599 33.51 6.23 -0.02
C THR A 599 33.99 6.87 -1.32
N LEU A 600 33.76 8.16 -1.50
CA LEU A 600 34.41 8.92 -2.57
C LEU A 600 35.92 9.10 -2.27
N PRO A 601 36.81 9.20 -3.29
CA PRO A 601 36.59 8.93 -4.72
C PRO A 601 36.78 7.43 -5.09
N SER A 602 36.83 6.53 -4.09
CA SER A 602 37.07 5.09 -4.29
C SER A 602 35.88 4.33 -4.87
N ALA A 603 34.67 4.83 -4.60
CA ALA A 603 33.41 4.46 -5.21
C ALA A 603 33.11 5.40 -6.39
N LYS A 604 32.64 4.83 -7.50
CA LYS A 604 32.32 5.53 -8.75
C LYS A 604 30.94 5.09 -9.24
N ILE A 605 29.95 5.97 -9.08
CA ILE A 605 28.60 5.82 -9.61
C ILE A 605 28.49 6.65 -10.89
N LYS A 606 28.05 6.05 -11.99
CA LYS A 606 27.97 6.67 -13.33
C LYS A 606 26.65 6.33 -14.03
N VAL A 607 26.10 7.27 -14.81
CA VAL A 607 24.90 7.08 -15.65
C VAL A 607 25.12 7.69 -17.04
N LYS A 608 24.75 6.98 -18.11
CA LYS A 608 24.82 7.47 -19.51
C LYS A 608 23.70 6.91 -20.39
N ASN A 609 23.66 7.36 -21.65
CA ASN A 609 22.72 6.88 -22.67
C ASN A 609 21.23 7.00 -22.30
N VAL A 610 20.87 7.95 -21.43
CA VAL A 610 19.48 8.19 -20.98
C VAL A 610 18.58 8.55 -22.16
N ARG A 611 17.46 7.83 -22.34
CA ARG A 611 16.52 7.98 -23.47
C ARG A 611 15.08 7.77 -23.02
N PHE A 612 14.16 8.53 -23.60
CA PHE A 612 12.72 8.36 -23.45
C PHE A 612 12.14 7.66 -24.68
N ILE A 613 11.40 6.57 -24.46
CA ILE A 613 10.84 5.72 -25.50
C ILE A 613 9.32 5.80 -25.38
N SER A 614 8.62 6.05 -26.50
CA SER A 614 7.15 6.05 -26.60
C SER A 614 6.40 6.95 -25.60
N CYS A 615 7.05 7.99 -25.08
CA CYS A 615 6.53 8.79 -23.96
C CYS A 615 5.43 9.82 -24.29
N HIS A 616 5.25 10.21 -25.55
CA HIS A 616 4.22 11.19 -25.94
C HIS A 616 2.81 10.78 -25.47
N ALA A 617 2.07 11.70 -24.83
CA ALA A 617 0.76 11.42 -24.20
C ALA A 617 -0.26 10.71 -25.11
N GLY A 618 -0.28 11.05 -26.41
CA GLY A 618 -1.17 10.42 -27.40
C GLY A 618 -0.69 9.07 -27.95
N HIS A 619 0.45 8.53 -27.49
CA HIS A 619 1.00 7.26 -27.96
C HIS A 619 0.43 6.07 -27.17
N ILE A 620 -0.61 5.45 -27.73
CA ILE A 620 -1.15 4.17 -27.28
C ILE A 620 -0.39 3.05 -28.02
N PRO A 621 0.08 1.99 -27.34
CA PRO A 621 0.76 0.87 -28.00
C PRO A 621 -0.17 0.25 -29.07
N SER A 622 0.41 -0.12 -30.21
CA SER A 622 -0.31 -0.33 -31.49
C SER A 622 -1.12 -1.63 -31.60
N SER A 623 -1.56 -2.18 -30.47
CA SER A 623 -2.64 -3.16 -30.38
C SER A 623 -3.32 -2.99 -29.02
N PRO A 624 -4.59 -2.57 -28.96
CA PRO A 624 -5.40 -2.79 -27.77
C PRO A 624 -5.69 -4.29 -27.67
N THR A 625 -4.75 -5.04 -27.09
CA THR A 625 -5.04 -6.35 -26.51
C THR A 625 -6.24 -6.19 -25.58
N ALA A 626 -7.20 -7.12 -25.68
CA ALA A 626 -8.44 -7.03 -24.92
C ALA A 626 -8.17 -6.91 -23.41
N LEU A 627 -9.15 -6.40 -22.65
CA LEU A 627 -9.08 -6.42 -21.19
C LEU A 627 -9.13 -7.87 -20.63
N SER A 628 -9.51 -8.85 -21.47
CA SER A 628 -9.31 -10.27 -21.19
C SER A 628 -7.82 -10.64 -21.23
N CYS A 629 -7.30 -11.22 -20.14
CA CYS A 629 -5.87 -11.46 -19.94
C CYS A 629 -5.61 -12.60 -18.95
N ASN A 630 -4.74 -13.54 -19.31
CA ASN A 630 -4.23 -14.59 -18.41
C ASN A 630 -2.74 -14.38 -18.05
N PHE A 631 -2.27 -13.13 -18.11
CA PHE A 631 -0.94 -12.63 -17.72
C PHE A 631 0.35 -13.26 -18.29
N GLU A 632 0.27 -14.42 -18.97
CA GLU A 632 1.40 -15.17 -19.53
C GLU A 632 2.36 -14.32 -20.39
N GLN A 633 1.79 -13.37 -21.15
CA GLN A 633 2.51 -12.51 -22.11
C GLN A 633 2.53 -11.03 -21.67
N GLY A 634 2.28 -10.75 -20.39
CA GLY A 634 2.23 -9.39 -19.81
C GLY A 634 0.82 -8.91 -19.47
N LEU A 635 0.66 -7.62 -19.19
CA LEU A 635 -0.56 -7.01 -18.62
C LEU A 635 -1.74 -6.85 -19.61
N CYS A 636 -1.60 -7.27 -20.87
CA CYS A 636 -2.59 -7.11 -21.93
C CYS A 636 -3.14 -5.65 -22.02
N GLY A 637 -4.46 -5.46 -21.92
CA GLY A 637 -5.12 -4.15 -21.94
C GLY A 637 -5.05 -3.31 -20.65
N TRP A 638 -4.18 -3.69 -19.71
CA TRP A 638 -4.03 -3.06 -18.39
C TRP A 638 -2.64 -2.45 -18.19
N TYR A 639 -2.55 -1.45 -17.31
CA TYR A 639 -1.31 -0.78 -16.92
C TYR A 639 -1.36 -0.36 -15.44
N GLN A 640 -0.22 -0.16 -14.80
CA GLN A 640 -0.15 0.23 -13.38
C GLN A 640 -0.53 1.70 -13.18
N ASP A 641 -1.24 2.00 -12.11
CA ASP A 641 -1.54 3.37 -11.69
C ASP A 641 -0.34 3.98 -10.95
N ASN A 642 0.59 4.53 -11.71
CA ASN A 642 1.77 5.20 -11.17
C ASN A 642 1.48 6.44 -10.27
N SER A 643 0.22 6.70 -9.91
CA SER A 643 -0.21 7.66 -8.89
C SER A 643 -0.43 7.05 -7.50
N ASP A 644 -0.42 5.72 -7.37
CA ASP A 644 -0.68 4.95 -6.15
C ASP A 644 0.57 4.79 -5.24
N ASN A 645 0.57 3.76 -4.38
CA ASN A 645 1.69 3.42 -3.51
C ASN A 645 2.54 2.23 -4.00
N PHE A 646 2.03 1.34 -4.85
CA PHE A 646 2.75 0.16 -5.33
C PHE A 646 2.15 -0.51 -6.58
N ASP A 647 3.04 -0.95 -7.48
CA ASP A 647 2.70 -1.74 -8.65
C ASP A 647 2.29 -3.19 -8.29
N TRP A 648 1.41 -3.77 -9.11
CA TRP A 648 1.18 -5.23 -9.12
C TRP A 648 2.35 -5.96 -9.82
N THR A 649 2.67 -7.18 -9.41
CA THR A 649 3.82 -7.95 -9.93
C THR A 649 3.39 -9.27 -10.59
N VAL A 650 3.94 -9.58 -11.77
CA VAL A 650 3.70 -10.88 -12.43
C VAL A 650 4.52 -11.96 -11.74
N LEU A 651 3.88 -13.05 -11.34
CA LEU A 651 4.46 -14.12 -10.53
C LEU A 651 4.51 -15.44 -11.32
N ASP A 652 5.71 -15.94 -11.59
CA ASP A 652 5.91 -17.27 -12.18
C ASP A 652 5.60 -18.40 -11.17
N GLY A 653 4.98 -19.49 -11.63
CA GLY A 653 4.74 -20.71 -10.84
C GLY A 653 3.53 -20.61 -9.89
N MET A 654 2.55 -19.78 -10.25
CA MET A 654 1.25 -19.67 -9.61
C MET A 654 0.26 -19.11 -10.63
N ASP A 655 -0.57 -19.96 -11.24
CA ASP A 655 -1.75 -19.55 -12.02
C ASP A 655 -2.95 -20.44 -11.68
N HIS A 656 -4.11 -20.12 -12.25
CA HIS A 656 -5.37 -20.85 -12.05
C HIS A 656 -5.60 -21.99 -13.06
N THR A 657 -5.22 -21.83 -14.33
CA THR A 657 -5.59 -22.75 -15.42
C THR A 657 -4.59 -23.88 -15.66
N ILE A 658 -3.27 -23.66 -15.51
CA ILE A 658 -2.23 -24.71 -15.69
C ILE A 658 -1.42 -25.04 -14.42
N GLY A 659 -1.66 -24.34 -13.31
CA GLY A 659 -0.96 -24.41 -12.03
C GLY A 659 0.45 -23.79 -12.06
N ASN A 660 1.26 -24.16 -13.05
CA ASN A 660 2.64 -23.70 -13.26
C ASN A 660 2.75 -22.60 -14.34
N GLY A 661 1.74 -21.71 -14.44
CA GLY A 661 1.75 -20.53 -15.30
C GLY A 661 2.10 -19.24 -14.55
N ARG A 662 1.52 -18.13 -15.01
CA ARG A 662 1.68 -16.77 -14.48
C ARG A 662 0.35 -16.13 -14.07
N SER A 663 0.30 -15.63 -12.84
CA SER A 663 -0.75 -14.71 -12.38
C SER A 663 -0.18 -13.33 -12.02
N LEU A 664 -1.06 -12.35 -11.81
CA LEU A 664 -0.68 -11.03 -11.32
C LEU A 664 -0.96 -10.92 -9.82
N SER A 665 0.03 -10.51 -9.03
CA SER A 665 -0.07 -10.51 -7.57
C SER A 665 0.64 -9.35 -6.87
N VAL A 666 0.14 -9.01 -5.69
CA VAL A 666 0.74 -8.10 -4.73
C VAL A 666 1.21 -8.90 -3.53
N ASP A 667 2.51 -8.88 -3.26
CA ASP A 667 3.10 -9.52 -2.08
C ASP A 667 3.00 -8.60 -0.86
N MET A 668 2.02 -8.87 0.01
CA MET A 668 1.81 -8.05 1.20
C MET A 668 2.90 -8.29 2.25
N TRP A 669 3.64 -9.41 2.23
CA TRP A 669 4.78 -9.60 3.13
C TRP A 669 5.93 -8.61 2.87
N SER A 670 5.94 -7.86 1.76
CA SER A 670 6.93 -6.82 1.51
C SER A 670 6.88 -5.67 2.55
N PRO A 671 7.99 -5.32 3.23
CA PRO A 671 8.04 -4.21 4.19
C PRO A 671 7.85 -2.82 3.58
N SER A 672 8.06 -2.65 2.27
CA SER A 672 7.96 -1.33 1.61
C SER A 672 6.52 -0.85 1.39
N LEU A 673 5.54 -1.75 1.45
CA LEU A 673 4.16 -1.48 1.02
C LEU A 673 3.23 -1.09 2.20
N ARG A 674 3.69 -0.35 3.21
CA ARG A 674 2.91 -0.10 4.45
C ARG A 674 1.87 1.01 4.30
N GLY A 675 0.68 0.82 4.87
CA GLY A 675 -0.42 1.80 4.87
C GLY A 675 -0.82 2.30 3.49
N ALA A 676 -0.93 1.38 2.53
CA ALA A 676 -0.81 1.64 1.10
C ALA A 676 -1.87 0.89 0.26
N PHE A 677 -2.11 1.39 -0.95
CA PHE A 677 -2.91 0.71 -1.99
C PHE A 677 -2.18 0.67 -3.33
N GLY A 678 -2.46 -0.38 -4.11
CA GLY A 678 -1.93 -0.57 -5.48
C GLY A 678 -3.04 -0.84 -6.48
N ARG A 679 -2.97 -0.22 -7.65
CA ARG A 679 -4.06 -0.06 -8.61
C ARG A 679 -3.61 -0.46 -10.02
N LEU A 680 -4.30 -1.44 -10.59
CA LEU A 680 -4.16 -1.82 -12.00
C LEU A 680 -5.33 -1.21 -12.78
N ILE A 681 -5.05 -0.34 -13.76
CA ILE A 681 -6.05 0.42 -14.53
C ILE A 681 -6.11 -0.08 -15.98
N SER A 682 -7.33 -0.15 -16.53
CA SER A 682 -7.56 -0.49 -17.93
C SER A 682 -7.25 0.68 -18.87
N PHE A 683 -6.88 0.40 -20.12
CA PHE A 683 -7.02 1.42 -21.16
C PHE A 683 -8.47 1.96 -21.23
N THR A 684 -8.62 3.22 -21.64
CA THR A 684 -9.92 3.88 -21.76
C THR A 684 -10.83 3.13 -22.73
N GLN A 685 -11.98 2.67 -22.22
CA GLN A 685 -13.01 2.00 -23.00
C GLN A 685 -13.95 3.02 -23.64
N LEU A 686 -14.46 2.69 -24.82
CA LEU A 686 -15.39 3.53 -25.58
C LEU A 686 -16.81 3.45 -24.98
N PRO A 687 -17.62 4.53 -25.09
CA PRO A 687 -19.03 4.50 -24.71
C PRO A 687 -19.78 3.35 -25.41
N SER A 688 -20.68 2.67 -24.69
CA SER A 688 -21.46 1.56 -25.23
C SER A 688 -22.86 1.48 -24.57
N PRO A 689 -23.93 1.25 -25.37
CA PRO A 689 -25.27 1.01 -24.85
C PRO A 689 -25.46 -0.41 -24.27
N ASN A 690 -24.48 -1.30 -24.43
CA ASN A 690 -24.53 -2.66 -23.93
C ASN A 690 -24.00 -2.74 -22.48
N ALA A 691 -24.45 -3.75 -21.74
CA ALA A 691 -23.87 -4.11 -20.45
C ALA A 691 -22.78 -5.18 -20.65
N TYR A 692 -21.62 -4.99 -20.04
CA TYR A 692 -20.50 -5.93 -20.10
C TYR A 692 -20.47 -6.86 -18.88
N CYS A 693 -19.69 -7.93 -18.99
CA CYS A 693 -19.27 -8.73 -17.85
C CYS A 693 -17.75 -8.74 -17.76
N LEU A 694 -17.23 -8.42 -16.57
CA LEU A 694 -15.85 -8.71 -16.17
C LEU A 694 -15.88 -9.94 -15.27
N SER A 695 -15.23 -11.02 -15.67
CA SER A 695 -15.01 -12.21 -14.85
C SER A 695 -13.51 -12.40 -14.63
N PHE A 696 -13.11 -12.87 -13.44
CA PHE A 696 -11.71 -13.09 -13.08
C PHE A 696 -11.62 -14.12 -11.96
N PHE A 697 -10.46 -14.76 -11.84
CA PHE A 697 -10.11 -15.54 -10.67
C PHE A 697 -9.31 -14.68 -9.70
N TYR A 698 -9.52 -14.87 -8.40
CA TYR A 698 -8.84 -14.12 -7.35
C TYR A 698 -8.44 -15.03 -6.19
N LYS A 699 -7.43 -14.59 -5.44
CA LYS A 699 -6.91 -15.27 -4.26
C LYS A 699 -6.47 -14.22 -3.25
N ILE A 700 -7.01 -14.29 -2.03
CA ILE A 700 -6.69 -13.38 -0.91
C ILE A 700 -6.41 -14.28 0.29
N TYR A 701 -5.13 -14.39 0.66
CA TYR A 701 -4.66 -15.38 1.63
C TYR A 701 -3.54 -14.78 2.47
N GLY A 702 -3.63 -14.95 3.80
CA GLY A 702 -2.73 -14.43 4.81
C GLY A 702 -3.43 -13.48 5.81
N VAL A 703 -2.88 -13.40 7.02
CA VAL A 703 -3.41 -12.62 8.15
C VAL A 703 -3.63 -11.13 7.80
N ASN A 704 -4.90 -10.73 7.81
CA ASN A 704 -5.36 -9.37 7.53
C ASN A 704 -4.91 -8.85 6.14
N THR A 705 -4.68 -9.75 5.15
CA THR A 705 -4.07 -9.47 3.83
C THR A 705 -4.46 -8.12 3.23
N GLY A 706 -5.76 -7.81 3.17
CA GLY A 706 -6.24 -6.57 2.56
C GLY A 706 -7.73 -6.58 2.25
N ALA A 707 -8.09 -5.67 1.35
CA ALA A 707 -9.27 -5.77 0.52
C ALA A 707 -8.86 -5.73 -0.96
N LEU A 708 -9.58 -6.46 -1.81
CA LEU A 708 -9.53 -6.32 -3.26
C LEU A 708 -10.84 -5.68 -3.74
N ASN A 709 -10.71 -4.52 -4.36
CA ASN A 709 -11.82 -3.77 -4.95
C ASN A 709 -11.74 -3.82 -6.48
N VAL A 710 -12.90 -3.88 -7.13
CA VAL A 710 -13.04 -3.54 -8.55
C VAL A 710 -13.88 -2.27 -8.64
N LYS A 711 -13.39 -1.27 -9.36
CA LYS A 711 -14.11 0.00 -9.57
C LYS A 711 -14.19 0.36 -11.05
N LEU A 712 -15.15 1.21 -11.37
CA LEU A 712 -15.23 1.95 -12.62
C LEU A 712 -14.88 3.42 -12.35
N LEU A 713 -14.05 4.01 -13.21
CA LEU A 713 -13.73 5.42 -13.23
C LEU A 713 -14.42 6.06 -14.44
N ASP A 714 -15.32 7.02 -14.20
CA ASP A 714 -16.02 7.73 -15.27
C ASP A 714 -15.20 8.88 -15.88
N ASN A 715 -15.67 9.45 -16.99
CA ASN A 715 -15.00 10.57 -17.68
C ASN A 715 -14.96 11.89 -16.86
N ASN A 716 -15.61 11.96 -15.68
CA ASN A 716 -15.59 13.11 -14.79
C ASN A 716 -14.68 12.91 -13.58
N GLY A 717 -14.08 11.71 -13.42
CA GLY A 717 -13.21 11.36 -12.30
C GLY A 717 -13.92 10.70 -11.11
N TYR A 718 -15.19 10.29 -11.25
CA TYR A 718 -15.90 9.58 -10.18
C TYR A 718 -15.53 8.09 -10.18
N GLU A 719 -15.00 7.60 -9.05
CA GLU A 719 -14.83 6.18 -8.76
C GLU A 719 -16.14 5.56 -8.26
N ILE A 720 -16.61 4.50 -8.91
CA ILE A 720 -17.78 3.71 -8.53
C ILE A 720 -17.33 2.28 -8.23
N VAL A 721 -17.51 1.80 -7.00
CA VAL A 721 -17.21 0.41 -6.63
C VAL A 721 -18.22 -0.53 -7.29
N LEU A 722 -17.73 -1.55 -7.99
CA LEU A 722 -18.54 -2.58 -8.64
C LEU A 722 -18.49 -3.93 -7.88
N TRP A 723 -17.38 -4.20 -7.20
CA TRP A 723 -17.14 -5.43 -6.42
C TRP A 723 -16.10 -5.16 -5.33
N THR A 724 -16.20 -5.83 -4.19
CA THR A 724 -15.21 -5.79 -3.11
C THR A 724 -15.19 -7.09 -2.32
N ARG A 725 -14.03 -7.50 -1.81
CA ARG A 725 -13.84 -8.53 -0.77
C ARG A 725 -12.67 -8.18 0.13
N SER A 726 -12.78 -8.48 1.43
CA SER A 726 -11.77 -8.28 2.47
C SER A 726 -11.63 -9.51 3.37
N GLY A 727 -10.58 -9.54 4.20
CA GLY A 727 -10.29 -10.66 5.11
C GLY A 727 -9.50 -11.79 4.44
N ALA A 728 -9.23 -12.90 5.15
CA ALA A 728 -8.57 -14.06 4.57
C ALA A 728 -9.58 -15.06 3.96
N HIS A 729 -9.42 -15.39 2.68
CA HIS A 729 -10.31 -16.32 1.93
C HIS A 729 -9.64 -17.69 1.68
N GLY A 730 -8.58 -18.01 2.43
CA GLY A 730 -7.82 -19.26 2.32
C GLY A 730 -6.90 -19.32 1.09
N ASN A 731 -5.96 -20.27 1.09
CA ASN A 731 -4.85 -20.35 0.13
C ASN A 731 -5.26 -20.92 -1.26
N MET A 732 -6.48 -20.61 -1.74
CA MET A 732 -7.10 -21.17 -2.94
C MET A 732 -7.60 -20.11 -3.92
N TRP A 733 -7.88 -20.51 -5.16
CA TRP A 733 -8.48 -19.65 -6.19
C TRP A 733 -10.01 -19.63 -6.09
N HIS A 734 -10.59 -18.45 -6.27
CA HIS A 734 -12.04 -18.19 -6.25
C HIS A 734 -12.47 -17.47 -7.52
N GLU A 735 -13.67 -17.74 -8.03
CA GLU A 735 -14.24 -17.07 -9.22
C GLU A 735 -15.04 -15.81 -8.82
N ALA A 736 -14.77 -14.68 -9.45
CA ALA A 736 -15.58 -13.46 -9.36
C ALA A 736 -16.23 -13.12 -10.70
N GLN A 737 -17.48 -12.61 -10.64
CA GLN A 737 -18.20 -12.06 -11.79
C GLN A 737 -18.77 -10.68 -11.42
N CYS A 738 -18.41 -9.68 -12.21
CA CYS A 738 -18.63 -8.26 -11.98
C CYS A 738 -19.33 -7.65 -13.21
N PRO A 739 -20.66 -7.42 -13.15
CA PRO A 739 -21.40 -6.83 -14.26
C PRO A 739 -21.14 -5.31 -14.34
N VAL A 740 -20.85 -4.83 -15.54
CA VAL A 740 -20.64 -3.40 -15.80
C VAL A 740 -21.85 -2.85 -16.53
N SER A 741 -22.59 -1.96 -15.87
CA SER A 741 -23.75 -1.25 -16.44
C SER A 741 -23.37 -0.48 -17.71
N PRO A 742 -24.30 -0.26 -18.66
CA PRO A 742 -24.04 0.51 -19.88
C PRO A 742 -23.48 1.91 -19.61
N GLN A 743 -22.47 2.32 -20.38
CA GLN A 743 -21.74 3.57 -20.18
C GLN A 743 -21.97 4.54 -21.34
N LEU A 744 -22.56 5.69 -21.04
CA LEU A 744 -22.86 6.74 -22.02
C LEU A 744 -21.64 7.63 -22.34
N THR A 745 -20.58 7.51 -21.56
CA THR A 745 -19.30 8.23 -21.68
C THR A 745 -18.14 7.22 -21.74
N ALA A 746 -16.94 7.70 -22.04
CA ALA A 746 -15.74 6.87 -21.93
C ALA A 746 -15.45 6.56 -20.45
N PHE A 747 -14.87 5.40 -20.18
CA PHE A 747 -14.64 4.92 -18.81
C PHE A 747 -13.35 4.09 -18.72
N LYS A 748 -12.83 3.91 -17.51
CA LYS A 748 -11.79 2.92 -17.20
C LYS A 748 -12.32 1.94 -16.15
N LEU A 749 -11.80 0.72 -16.14
CA LEU A 749 -11.96 -0.23 -15.05
C LEU A 749 -10.65 -0.27 -14.26
N MET A 750 -10.73 -0.60 -12.97
CA MET A 750 -9.55 -0.73 -12.12
C MET A 750 -9.71 -1.84 -11.08
N PHE A 751 -8.62 -2.56 -10.84
CA PHE A 751 -8.44 -3.41 -9.65
C PHE A 751 -7.61 -2.64 -8.64
N GLU A 752 -8.06 -2.57 -7.39
CA GLU A 752 -7.37 -1.88 -6.30
C GLU A 752 -7.18 -2.86 -5.14
N ALA A 753 -5.92 -3.21 -4.86
CA ALA A 753 -5.53 -3.97 -3.68
C ALA A 753 -5.18 -2.97 -2.56
N VAL A 754 -6.01 -2.94 -1.51
CA VAL A 754 -5.81 -2.09 -0.33
C VAL A 754 -5.18 -2.94 0.76
N ARG A 755 -3.97 -2.60 1.23
CA ARG A 755 -3.35 -3.30 2.37
C ARG A 755 -4.00 -2.86 3.68
N SER A 756 -4.55 -3.81 4.43
CA SER A 756 -5.12 -3.60 5.77
C SER A 756 -4.42 -4.41 6.87
N GLY A 757 -3.29 -5.03 6.54
CA GLY A 757 -2.54 -5.93 7.41
C GLY A 757 -1.19 -6.31 6.80
N PHE A 758 -0.69 -7.53 7.06
CA PHE A 758 0.77 -7.75 7.06
C PHE A 758 1.34 -8.66 6.01
N ASP A 759 0.61 -9.73 5.81
CA ASP A 759 1.17 -11.04 5.77
C ASP A 759 0.19 -11.77 4.88
N GLY A 760 0.53 -11.93 3.61
CA GLY A 760 -0.39 -12.47 2.64
C GLY A 760 -0.10 -12.05 1.21
N ARG A 761 -1.00 -12.49 0.33
CA ARG A 761 -0.98 -12.18 -1.10
C ARG A 761 -2.38 -11.93 -1.60
N VAL A 762 -2.54 -10.82 -2.33
CA VAL A 762 -3.67 -10.63 -3.24
C VAL A 762 -3.17 -11.03 -4.63
N ALA A 763 -3.84 -11.96 -5.30
CA ALA A 763 -3.57 -12.32 -6.68
C ALA A 763 -4.85 -12.34 -7.51
N ILE A 764 -4.72 -12.01 -8.79
CA ILE A 764 -5.77 -12.08 -9.81
C ILE A 764 -5.25 -12.79 -11.06
N ASP A 765 -6.16 -13.49 -11.74
CA ASP A 765 -5.84 -14.31 -12.92
C ASP A 765 -7.06 -14.48 -13.84
N ASP A 766 -6.85 -15.03 -15.05
CA ASP A 766 -7.88 -15.43 -16.01
C ASP A 766 -8.98 -14.36 -16.23
N LEU A 767 -8.55 -13.11 -16.44
CA LEU A 767 -9.44 -11.99 -16.77
C LEU A 767 -10.18 -12.27 -18.08
N SER A 768 -11.50 -12.05 -18.05
CA SER A 768 -12.36 -12.09 -19.23
C SER A 768 -13.33 -10.90 -19.18
N PHE A 769 -13.17 -9.97 -20.12
CA PHE A 769 -14.08 -8.84 -20.31
C PHE A 769 -14.83 -9.00 -21.63
N VAL A 770 -16.16 -9.10 -21.56
CA VAL A 770 -17.00 -9.52 -22.69
C VAL A 770 -18.26 -8.68 -22.82
N ASP A 771 -18.61 -8.34 -24.07
CA ASP A 771 -19.82 -7.59 -24.45
C ASP A 771 -21.08 -8.47 -24.36
N ARG A 772 -21.46 -8.79 -23.12
CA ARG A 772 -22.70 -9.45 -22.72
C ARG A 772 -22.95 -9.18 -21.23
N PRO A 773 -24.22 -9.20 -20.77
CA PRO A 773 -24.52 -9.31 -19.35
C PRO A 773 -23.83 -10.54 -18.73
N CYS A 774 -23.43 -10.46 -17.46
CA CYS A 774 -22.87 -11.61 -16.77
C CYS A 774 -23.85 -12.79 -16.73
N SER A 775 -23.30 -14.00 -16.68
CA SER A 775 -24.00 -15.15 -16.11
C SER A 775 -24.48 -14.81 -14.70
N VAL A 776 -25.58 -15.42 -14.27
CA VAL A 776 -26.10 -15.20 -12.91
C VAL A 776 -25.03 -15.68 -11.91
N PRO A 777 -24.43 -14.81 -11.08
CA PRO A 777 -23.27 -15.18 -10.28
C PRO A 777 -23.64 -16.30 -9.30
N ARG A 778 -22.69 -17.19 -9.00
CA ARG A 778 -22.91 -18.28 -8.03
C ARG A 778 -22.88 -17.82 -6.58
N MET A 779 -22.41 -16.60 -6.31
CA MET A 779 -22.42 -15.97 -4.98
C MET A 779 -23.05 -14.57 -5.05
N CYS A 780 -23.71 -14.13 -3.99
CA CYS A 780 -24.21 -12.78 -3.82
C CYS A 780 -24.21 -12.39 -2.34
N SER A 781 -23.42 -11.38 -1.99
CA SER A 781 -23.24 -10.85 -0.62
C SER A 781 -23.70 -9.39 -0.51
N PHE A 782 -24.52 -8.94 -1.46
CA PHE A 782 -25.21 -7.64 -1.56
C PHE A 782 -24.39 -6.33 -1.50
N GLU A 783 -23.15 -6.28 -1.00
CA GLU A 783 -22.31 -5.09 -0.80
C GLU A 783 -22.34 -4.07 -1.96
N GLY A 784 -21.97 -4.50 -3.17
CA GLY A 784 -21.94 -3.60 -4.34
C GLY A 784 -23.26 -3.51 -5.10
N GLN A 785 -24.13 -4.52 -5.01
CA GLN A 785 -25.31 -4.66 -5.86
C GLN A 785 -26.22 -5.82 -5.45
N GLN A 786 -27.47 -5.77 -5.90
CA GLN A 786 -28.49 -6.82 -5.68
C GLN A 786 -28.26 -8.12 -6.50
N CYS A 787 -27.18 -8.24 -7.26
CA CYS A 787 -26.84 -9.41 -8.12
C CYS A 787 -27.96 -9.89 -9.06
N GLY A 788 -28.89 -9.01 -9.43
CA GLY A 788 -30.09 -9.31 -10.22
C GLY A 788 -31.26 -9.93 -9.43
N TYR A 789 -31.15 -10.13 -8.11
CA TYR A 789 -32.30 -10.48 -7.28
C TYR A 789 -33.34 -9.35 -7.34
N SER A 790 -34.62 -9.72 -7.35
CA SER A 790 -35.73 -8.78 -7.54
C SER A 790 -36.90 -9.13 -6.61
N SER A 791 -37.54 -8.12 -6.03
CA SER A 791 -38.67 -8.32 -5.12
C SER A 791 -40.01 -8.03 -5.78
N PHE A 792 -41.01 -8.87 -5.48
CA PHE A 792 -42.37 -8.75 -5.97
C PHE A 792 -43.36 -8.93 -4.81
N GLY A 793 -44.29 -7.99 -4.64
CA GLY A 793 -45.27 -8.02 -3.55
C GLY A 793 -45.93 -6.66 -3.29
N LYS A 794 -46.74 -6.58 -2.23
CA LYS A 794 -47.17 -5.29 -1.63
C LYS A 794 -46.08 -4.73 -0.72
N ALA A 795 -45.54 -5.60 0.13
CA ALA A 795 -44.29 -5.37 0.84
C ALA A 795 -43.13 -5.80 -0.07
N LEU A 796 -42.00 -5.10 0.04
CA LEU A 796 -40.80 -5.33 -0.75
C LEU A 796 -39.64 -5.72 0.17
N TRP A 797 -38.77 -6.60 -0.32
CA TRP A 797 -37.43 -6.76 0.23
C TRP A 797 -36.58 -5.55 -0.20
N LEU A 798 -35.89 -4.95 0.76
CA LEU A 798 -35.11 -3.73 0.60
C LEU A 798 -33.62 -4.02 0.81
N HIS A 799 -32.79 -3.57 -0.13
CA HIS A 799 -31.34 -3.56 0.00
C HIS A 799 -30.93 -2.42 0.93
N ARG A 800 -30.30 -2.73 2.07
CA ARG A 800 -30.06 -1.77 3.17
C ARG A 800 -28.82 -2.11 3.98
N SER A 801 -28.24 -1.07 4.58
CA SER A 801 -27.27 -1.14 5.69
C SER A 801 -27.86 -0.49 6.94
N TRP A 802 -27.29 -0.77 8.12
CA TRP A 802 -27.80 -0.18 9.38
C TRP A 802 -27.59 1.34 9.41
N HIS A 803 -26.37 1.81 9.12
CA HIS A 803 -25.96 3.22 9.13
C HIS A 803 -26.83 4.14 8.25
N THR A 804 -27.50 3.60 7.22
CA THR A 804 -28.39 4.38 6.33
C THR A 804 -29.84 4.48 6.82
N THR A 805 -30.19 3.89 7.98
CA THR A 805 -31.58 3.83 8.49
C THR A 805 -31.67 4.09 10.00
N THR A 806 -32.88 4.37 10.50
CA THR A 806 -33.04 4.96 11.85
C THR A 806 -33.55 4.04 12.96
N THR A 807 -34.14 2.86 12.67
CA THR A 807 -34.85 2.08 13.72
C THR A 807 -35.03 0.56 13.57
N THR A 808 -34.99 -0.06 12.37
CA THR A 808 -35.37 -1.50 12.23
C THR A 808 -34.50 -2.27 11.23
N GLY A 809 -33.98 -3.42 11.67
CA GLY A 809 -33.08 -4.34 10.94
C GLY A 809 -32.02 -4.95 11.87
N PRO A 810 -31.21 -5.90 11.38
CA PRO A 810 -29.95 -6.29 12.03
C PRO A 810 -28.99 -5.10 12.14
N LYS A 811 -28.21 -5.00 13.23
CA LYS A 811 -27.24 -3.89 13.39
C LYS A 811 -26.05 -3.99 12.44
N THR A 812 -25.67 -5.19 12.06
CA THR A 812 -24.60 -5.46 11.11
C THR A 812 -25.09 -6.37 10.00
N ASP A 813 -24.43 -6.31 8.85
CA ASP A 813 -24.49 -7.36 7.84
C ASP A 813 -23.77 -8.65 8.32
N HIS A 814 -23.79 -9.69 7.49
CA HIS A 814 -22.98 -10.88 7.71
C HIS A 814 -21.61 -10.78 7.01
N THR A 815 -21.59 -10.19 5.81
CA THR A 815 -20.44 -10.18 4.90
C THR A 815 -19.17 -9.53 5.48
N LEU A 816 -19.33 -8.45 6.25
CA LEU A 816 -18.29 -7.61 6.84
C LEU A 816 -18.41 -7.53 8.38
N GLU A 817 -19.54 -7.97 8.95
CA GLU A 817 -19.95 -7.72 10.35
C GLU A 817 -19.90 -6.22 10.77
N THR A 818 -20.34 -5.29 9.89
CA THR A 818 -20.31 -3.84 10.16
C THR A 818 -21.67 -3.15 10.05
N GLU A 819 -21.80 -1.96 10.65
CA GLU A 819 -22.99 -1.12 10.47
C GLU A 819 -23.13 -0.55 9.04
N MET A 820 -22.09 -0.63 8.21
CA MET A 820 -22.06 -0.07 6.85
C MET A 820 -22.33 -1.09 5.74
N GLY A 821 -22.10 -2.39 5.97
CA GLY A 821 -22.38 -3.45 5.01
C GLY A 821 -23.87 -3.64 4.74
N PHE A 822 -24.20 -4.33 3.66
CA PHE A 822 -25.52 -4.35 3.04
C PHE A 822 -26.11 -5.75 2.97
N TYR A 823 -27.39 -5.85 3.32
CA TYR A 823 -28.19 -7.08 3.23
C TYR A 823 -29.56 -6.82 2.57
N MET A 824 -30.29 -7.90 2.26
CA MET A 824 -31.68 -7.80 1.80
C MET A 824 -32.64 -8.04 2.96
N MET A 825 -33.50 -7.06 3.28
CA MET A 825 -34.41 -7.11 4.44
C MET A 825 -35.88 -6.89 4.04
N ALA A 826 -36.76 -7.77 4.50
CA ALA A 826 -38.20 -7.58 4.53
C ALA A 826 -38.64 -7.18 5.95
N ASN A 827 -39.31 -6.03 6.07
CA ASN A 827 -39.97 -5.67 7.32
C ASN A 827 -41.25 -6.52 7.45
N THR A 828 -41.38 -7.26 8.53
CA THR A 828 -42.47 -8.21 8.78
C THR A 828 -43.47 -7.72 9.84
N GLY A 829 -43.35 -6.46 10.26
CA GLY A 829 -44.25 -5.83 11.22
C GLY A 829 -45.67 -5.72 10.66
N ALA A 830 -46.67 -5.83 11.53
CA ALA A 830 -48.09 -5.91 11.17
C ALA A 830 -48.61 -4.78 10.26
N ASP A 831 -47.99 -3.60 10.34
CA ASP A 831 -48.34 -2.41 9.56
C ASP A 831 -47.84 -2.46 8.10
N ILE A 832 -46.87 -3.34 7.79
CA ILE A 832 -46.23 -3.50 6.47
C ILE A 832 -46.51 -4.89 5.88
N LEU A 833 -46.40 -5.94 6.70
CA LEU A 833 -46.68 -7.33 6.31
C LEU A 833 -47.65 -7.97 7.33
N PRO A 834 -48.97 -7.85 7.12
CA PRO A 834 -49.98 -8.44 7.99
C PRO A 834 -49.87 -9.96 8.12
N PHE A 835 -50.51 -10.54 9.15
CA PHE A 835 -50.56 -11.99 9.37
C PHE A 835 -51.00 -12.74 8.11
N GLY A 836 -50.13 -13.60 7.58
CA GLY A 836 -50.37 -14.44 6.41
C GLY A 836 -50.15 -13.77 5.04
N ASP A 837 -49.90 -12.46 4.96
CA ASP A 837 -49.38 -11.83 3.75
C ASP A 837 -47.87 -12.17 3.63
N ALA A 838 -47.36 -12.21 2.39
CA ALA A 838 -45.98 -12.62 2.10
C ALA A 838 -45.24 -11.64 1.16
N ALA A 839 -43.93 -11.49 1.37
CA ALA A 839 -43.00 -10.73 0.54
C ALA A 839 -41.98 -11.70 -0.08
N VAL A 840 -41.81 -11.66 -1.41
CA VAL A 840 -40.90 -12.59 -2.12
C VAL A 840 -39.70 -11.85 -2.70
N LEU A 841 -38.52 -12.41 -2.50
CA LEU A 841 -37.27 -12.07 -3.18
C LEU A 841 -36.90 -13.21 -4.13
N THR A 842 -36.69 -12.88 -5.39
CA THR A 842 -36.58 -13.84 -6.50
C THR A 842 -35.21 -13.72 -7.15
N SER A 843 -34.49 -14.83 -7.33
CA SER A 843 -33.22 -14.82 -8.09
C SER A 843 -33.47 -14.66 -9.59
N PRO A 844 -32.47 -14.24 -10.38
CA PRO A 844 -32.51 -14.45 -11.82
C PRO A 844 -32.66 -15.93 -12.19
N VAL A 845 -33.17 -16.18 -13.39
CA VAL A 845 -33.37 -17.53 -13.93
C VAL A 845 -32.03 -18.19 -14.27
N ARG A 846 -31.84 -19.41 -13.79
CA ARG A 846 -30.69 -20.30 -14.02
C ARG A 846 -31.10 -21.51 -14.84
N LYS A 847 -30.13 -22.19 -15.47
CA LYS A 847 -30.37 -23.43 -16.23
C LYS A 847 -30.06 -24.63 -15.33
N GLY A 848 -31.02 -25.55 -15.19
CA GLY A 848 -30.80 -26.81 -14.48
C GLY A 848 -29.70 -27.65 -15.12
N ILE A 849 -28.93 -28.34 -14.28
CA ILE A 849 -27.90 -29.30 -14.68
C ILE A 849 -28.32 -30.71 -14.24
N ALA A 850 -27.75 -31.76 -14.84
CA ALA A 850 -28.05 -33.15 -14.49
C ALA A 850 -27.32 -33.64 -13.22
N LYS A 851 -27.15 -32.74 -12.23
CA LYS A 851 -26.52 -32.99 -10.93
C LYS A 851 -27.24 -32.13 -9.89
N THR A 852 -27.42 -32.65 -8.67
CA THR A 852 -27.91 -31.85 -7.55
C THR A 852 -26.88 -30.79 -7.17
N GLU A 853 -27.32 -29.53 -7.10
CA GLU A 853 -26.58 -28.39 -6.53
C GLU A 853 -27.07 -28.12 -5.10
N CYS A 854 -26.38 -27.26 -4.34
CA CYS A 854 -26.80 -26.84 -3.00
C CYS A 854 -26.80 -25.33 -2.91
N VAL A 855 -27.89 -24.73 -2.39
CA VAL A 855 -27.85 -23.34 -1.91
C VAL A 855 -27.37 -23.31 -0.48
N HIS A 856 -26.52 -22.33 -0.19
CA HIS A 856 -26.09 -21.87 1.12
C HIS A 856 -26.50 -20.38 1.21
N PHE A 857 -26.92 -19.89 2.37
CA PHE A 857 -27.23 -18.48 2.57
C PHE A 857 -27.20 -18.15 4.07
N TRP A 858 -27.01 -16.88 4.40
CA TRP A 858 -27.20 -16.40 5.76
C TRP A 858 -28.57 -15.72 5.90
N TYR A 859 -29.19 -15.85 7.07
CA TYR A 859 -30.50 -15.26 7.36
C TYR A 859 -30.59 -14.80 8.82
N HIS A 860 -31.49 -13.86 9.07
CA HIS A 860 -31.73 -13.28 10.39
C HIS A 860 -33.24 -13.06 10.59
N ILE A 861 -33.79 -13.53 11.72
CA ILE A 861 -35.22 -13.42 12.05
C ILE A 861 -35.37 -12.77 13.43
N GLY A 862 -35.78 -11.49 13.46
CA GLY A 862 -35.74 -10.67 14.68
C GLY A 862 -37.08 -10.01 15.05
N GLY A 863 -37.32 -9.89 16.35
CA GLY A 863 -38.47 -9.20 16.96
C GLY A 863 -39.55 -10.15 17.52
N GLU A 864 -40.61 -9.60 18.12
CA GLU A 864 -41.67 -10.41 18.73
C GLU A 864 -42.72 -10.88 17.70
N ASN A 865 -42.84 -12.19 17.48
CA ASN A 865 -43.65 -12.84 16.44
C ASN A 865 -43.31 -12.37 15.00
N PRO A 866 -42.07 -12.63 14.52
CA PRO A 866 -41.58 -12.10 13.24
C PRO A 866 -42.12 -12.83 12.01
N GLY A 867 -42.55 -14.07 12.15
CA GLY A 867 -43.09 -14.86 11.03
C GLY A 867 -42.16 -16.00 10.62
N SER A 868 -42.10 -16.29 9.33
CA SER A 868 -41.31 -17.41 8.80
C SER A 868 -40.60 -17.07 7.51
N LEU A 869 -39.34 -17.50 7.38
CA LEU A 869 -38.61 -17.52 6.12
C LEU A 869 -38.76 -18.90 5.47
N ILE A 870 -39.15 -18.92 4.20
CA ILE A 870 -39.31 -20.14 3.41
C ILE A 870 -38.54 -19.97 2.11
N VAL A 871 -37.66 -20.91 1.76
CA VAL A 871 -36.96 -20.89 0.47
C VAL A 871 -37.49 -22.01 -0.41
N TYR A 872 -37.88 -21.64 -1.62
CA TYR A 872 -38.28 -22.57 -2.67
C TYR A 872 -37.32 -22.50 -3.85
N VAL A 873 -37.19 -23.61 -4.57
CA VAL A 873 -36.72 -23.59 -5.96
C VAL A 873 -37.93 -23.76 -6.87
N LYS A 874 -38.07 -22.88 -7.85
CA LYS A 874 -39.20 -22.83 -8.76
C LYS A 874 -38.73 -23.06 -10.19
N PRO A 875 -39.11 -24.17 -10.85
CA PRO A 875 -38.95 -24.30 -12.29
C PRO A 875 -39.77 -23.23 -13.01
N VAL A 876 -39.22 -22.66 -14.08
CA VAL A 876 -39.93 -21.69 -14.96
C VAL A 876 -41.22 -22.29 -15.55
N LYS A 877 -41.31 -23.63 -15.61
CA LYS A 877 -42.50 -24.39 -15.99
C LYS A 877 -42.73 -25.55 -15.01
N GLY A 878 -43.17 -25.24 -13.79
CA GLY A 878 -43.52 -26.23 -12.77
C GLY A 878 -44.11 -25.60 -11.51
N GLU A 879 -44.43 -26.43 -10.52
CA GLU A 879 -44.73 -25.97 -9.16
C GLU A 879 -43.43 -25.71 -8.37
N ARG A 880 -43.48 -24.79 -7.40
CA ARG A 880 -42.30 -24.45 -6.58
C ARG A 880 -42.07 -25.51 -5.49
N VAL A 881 -40.85 -26.01 -5.39
CA VAL A 881 -40.45 -27.03 -4.42
C VAL A 881 -39.80 -26.34 -3.22
N LYS A 882 -40.33 -26.55 -2.02
CA LYS A 882 -39.75 -26.04 -0.77
C LYS A 882 -38.45 -26.79 -0.46
N ILE A 883 -37.36 -26.05 -0.22
CA ILE A 883 -36.05 -26.60 0.14
C ILE A 883 -35.57 -26.19 1.53
N PHE A 884 -36.06 -25.08 2.07
CA PHE A 884 -35.77 -24.61 3.43
C PHE A 884 -37.02 -23.96 4.06
N SER A 885 -37.13 -24.00 5.38
CA SER A 885 -38.19 -23.32 6.14
C SER A 885 -37.79 -23.13 7.60
N ASP A 886 -37.89 -21.92 8.13
CA ASP A 886 -37.68 -21.60 9.54
C ASP A 886 -38.68 -20.52 10.01
N SER A 887 -39.00 -20.50 11.30
CA SER A 887 -39.95 -19.59 11.94
C SER A 887 -39.64 -19.28 13.41
N LEU A 888 -38.43 -19.59 13.90
CA LEU A 888 -38.01 -19.15 15.23
C LEU A 888 -37.64 -17.66 15.21
N ASN A 889 -37.98 -16.94 16.29
CA ASN A 889 -37.31 -15.67 16.61
C ASN A 889 -35.93 -16.00 17.18
N GLN A 890 -34.89 -15.36 16.65
CA GLN A 890 -33.51 -15.82 16.77
C GLN A 890 -32.58 -14.84 17.49
N GLY A 891 -33.10 -13.68 17.88
CA GLY A 891 -32.34 -12.60 18.51
C GLY A 891 -31.77 -11.63 17.49
N ASP A 892 -30.59 -11.08 17.81
CA ASP A 892 -29.80 -10.15 16.99
C ASP A 892 -28.57 -10.93 16.45
N VAL A 893 -28.83 -12.01 15.69
CA VAL A 893 -27.86 -13.05 15.31
C VAL A 893 -28.16 -13.61 13.91
N TRP A 894 -27.13 -13.64 13.05
CA TRP A 894 -27.17 -14.25 11.72
C TRP A 894 -26.97 -15.78 11.78
N ARG A 895 -27.61 -16.52 10.86
CA ARG A 895 -27.59 -18.00 10.81
C ARG A 895 -27.44 -18.54 9.41
N HIS A 896 -26.73 -19.66 9.28
CA HIS A 896 -26.54 -20.37 8.01
C HIS A 896 -27.72 -21.30 7.70
N GLY A 897 -28.39 -21.05 6.56
CA GLY A 897 -29.38 -21.93 5.96
C GLY A 897 -28.83 -22.61 4.70
N ASN A 898 -29.36 -23.80 4.38
CA ASN A 898 -29.02 -24.50 3.14
C ASN A 898 -30.20 -25.29 2.56
N GLY A 899 -30.07 -25.77 1.31
CA GLY A 899 -31.09 -26.60 0.66
C GLY A 899 -30.64 -27.22 -0.65
N ASN A 900 -31.00 -28.51 -0.85
CA ASN A 900 -30.65 -29.28 -2.04
C ASN A 900 -31.51 -28.89 -3.26
N ILE A 901 -30.86 -28.59 -4.38
CA ILE A 901 -31.48 -28.21 -5.65
C ILE A 901 -31.40 -29.40 -6.62
N SER A 902 -32.49 -30.15 -6.73
CA SER A 902 -32.62 -31.28 -7.67
C SER A 902 -33.68 -30.97 -8.73
N ILE A 903 -33.29 -30.25 -9.79
CA ILE A 903 -34.15 -29.92 -10.95
C ILE A 903 -33.40 -30.30 -12.23
N ASP A 904 -33.75 -31.46 -12.79
CA ASP A 904 -33.12 -31.99 -14.00
C ASP A 904 -33.38 -31.10 -15.23
N LEU A 905 -32.34 -30.44 -15.73
CA LEU A 905 -32.25 -29.81 -17.06
C LEU A 905 -33.30 -28.71 -17.41
N VAL A 906 -34.23 -28.37 -16.50
CA VAL A 906 -35.22 -27.31 -16.66
C VAL A 906 -34.70 -26.00 -16.06
N GLU A 907 -35.08 -24.86 -16.64
CA GLU A 907 -34.73 -23.54 -16.11
C GLU A 907 -35.47 -23.25 -14.79
N TRP A 908 -34.79 -22.65 -13.81
CA TRP A 908 -35.30 -22.46 -12.44
C TRP A 908 -34.83 -21.15 -11.78
N GLN A 909 -35.51 -20.74 -10.72
CA GLN A 909 -35.15 -19.59 -9.87
C GLN A 909 -35.33 -19.93 -8.37
N LEU A 910 -34.60 -19.24 -7.49
CA LEU A 910 -34.88 -19.25 -6.05
C LEU A 910 -36.00 -18.25 -5.74
N GLU A 911 -36.87 -18.60 -4.80
CA GLU A 911 -37.84 -17.69 -4.18
C GLU A 911 -37.68 -17.75 -2.65
N PHE A 912 -37.19 -16.66 -2.06
CA PHE A 912 -37.13 -16.44 -0.62
C PHE A 912 -38.43 -15.72 -0.21
N GLU A 913 -39.30 -16.42 0.49
CA GLU A 913 -40.63 -15.96 0.90
C GLU A 913 -40.61 -15.68 2.41
N ALA A 914 -40.67 -14.40 2.77
CA ALA A 914 -40.94 -13.97 4.14
C ALA A 914 -42.45 -13.85 4.34
N VAL A 915 -43.01 -14.57 5.31
CA VAL A 915 -44.45 -14.55 5.65
C VAL A 915 -44.63 -13.89 7.01
N GLY A 916 -45.48 -12.86 7.09
CA GLY A 916 -45.71 -12.11 8.32
C GLY A 916 -46.57 -12.85 9.33
N ALA A 917 -46.23 -12.74 10.63
CA ALA A 917 -47.05 -13.24 11.74
C ALA A 917 -47.76 -12.12 12.54
N GLY A 918 -47.68 -10.86 12.10
CA GLY A 918 -48.37 -9.74 12.75
C GLY A 918 -47.69 -9.23 14.03
N GLY A 919 -46.38 -9.43 14.17
CA GLY A 919 -45.55 -8.83 15.21
C GLY A 919 -45.37 -7.31 15.08
N LYS A 920 -44.58 -6.72 15.99
CA LYS A 920 -44.18 -5.30 15.95
C LYS A 920 -42.68 -5.15 15.88
N ASP A 921 -42.23 -4.19 15.08
CA ASP A 921 -40.82 -3.89 14.82
C ASP A 921 -40.00 -5.11 14.36
N THR A 922 -40.69 -6.09 13.76
CA THR A 922 -40.11 -7.37 13.31
C THR A 922 -39.56 -7.30 11.89
N HIS A 923 -38.55 -8.13 11.63
CA HIS A 923 -37.92 -8.23 10.32
C HIS A 923 -37.36 -9.63 10.04
N ILE A 924 -37.23 -9.91 8.74
CA ILE A 924 -36.47 -11.03 8.20
C ILE A 924 -35.45 -10.48 7.21
N ALA A 925 -34.18 -10.83 7.35
CA ALA A 925 -33.12 -10.48 6.42
C ALA A 925 -32.39 -11.71 5.88
N VAL A 926 -31.77 -11.58 4.70
CA VAL A 926 -30.89 -12.58 4.08
C VAL A 926 -29.63 -11.93 3.49
N ASP A 927 -28.53 -12.68 3.53
CA ASP A 927 -27.19 -12.26 3.10
C ASP A 927 -26.37 -13.48 2.57
N ASP A 928 -25.19 -13.24 1.98
CA ASP A 928 -24.18 -14.22 1.55
C ASP A 928 -24.75 -15.51 0.88
N ILE A 929 -25.60 -15.33 -0.14
CA ILE A 929 -26.23 -16.43 -0.88
C ILE A 929 -25.21 -17.06 -1.84
N PHE A 930 -24.89 -18.34 -1.65
CA PHE A 930 -23.93 -19.10 -2.45
C PHE A 930 -24.55 -20.39 -3.02
N LEU A 931 -24.10 -20.81 -4.21
CA LEU A 931 -24.53 -22.03 -4.90
C LEU A 931 -23.33 -22.93 -5.20
N SER A 932 -23.24 -24.06 -4.49
CA SER A 932 -22.20 -25.06 -4.72
C SER A 932 -22.64 -26.11 -5.74
N ALA A 933 -21.70 -26.58 -6.56
CA ALA A 933 -21.95 -27.50 -7.68
C ALA A 933 -22.13 -28.98 -7.26
N HIS A 934 -22.49 -29.21 -6.00
CA HIS A 934 -22.58 -30.51 -5.35
C HIS A 934 -23.85 -30.54 -4.45
N PRO A 935 -24.36 -31.73 -4.07
CA PRO A 935 -25.41 -31.82 -3.06
C PRO A 935 -24.91 -31.27 -1.71
N CYS A 936 -25.83 -30.73 -0.91
CA CYS A 936 -25.58 -30.43 0.48
C CYS A 936 -25.22 -31.74 1.20
N GLY A 937 -24.04 -31.80 1.83
CA GLY A 937 -23.65 -32.94 2.67
C GLY A 937 -24.55 -33.06 3.91
N ASP A 938 -24.54 -34.23 4.56
CA ASP A 938 -25.45 -34.58 5.65
C ASP A 938 -25.35 -33.64 6.87
N GLN A 939 -26.14 -32.56 6.85
CA GLN A 939 -26.41 -31.60 7.92
C GLN A 939 -25.18 -31.06 8.69
N GLY A 940 -24.09 -30.74 7.97
CA GLY A 940 -22.87 -30.14 8.57
C GLY A 940 -22.11 -31.05 9.53
N SER A 941 -22.62 -32.25 9.78
CA SER A 941 -22.19 -33.16 10.85
C SER A 941 -20.80 -33.77 10.64
N LYS A 942 -20.24 -33.65 9.44
CA LYS A 942 -18.90 -34.11 9.04
C LYS A 942 -18.29 -33.13 8.06
N CYS A 943 -17.09 -32.66 8.37
CA CYS A 943 -16.31 -31.78 7.52
C CYS A 943 -14.85 -32.26 7.47
N SER A 944 -14.46 -32.79 6.33
CA SER A 944 -13.08 -33.23 6.02
C SER A 944 -12.31 -32.18 5.20
N LEU A 945 -12.77 -30.91 5.23
CA LEU A 945 -12.14 -29.69 4.70
C LEU A 945 -11.75 -29.60 3.20
N GLU A 946 -11.59 -30.71 2.47
CA GLU A 946 -11.30 -30.86 1.03
C GLU A 946 -12.25 -30.13 0.06
N LYS A 947 -13.33 -29.53 0.57
CA LYS A 947 -14.34 -28.79 -0.21
C LYS A 947 -14.72 -27.46 0.45
N GLY A 948 -13.80 -26.86 1.19
CA GLY A 948 -14.03 -25.66 1.99
C GLY A 948 -14.44 -26.00 3.44
N MET A 949 -14.68 -24.97 4.24
CA MET A 949 -15.01 -25.05 5.68
C MET A 949 -16.40 -25.67 6.00
N CYS A 950 -17.08 -26.23 4.99
CA CYS A 950 -18.41 -26.86 5.04
C CYS A 950 -19.54 -25.95 5.56
N SER A 951 -19.67 -25.85 6.88
CA SER A 951 -20.64 -25.01 7.60
C SER A 951 -20.02 -24.35 8.85
N TRP A 952 -18.69 -24.34 8.93
CA TRP A 952 -17.92 -23.58 9.92
C TRP A 952 -17.48 -22.26 9.29
N SER A 953 -17.33 -21.22 10.09
CA SER A 953 -16.88 -19.89 9.65
C SER A 953 -16.02 -19.22 10.72
N ASN A 954 -15.06 -18.38 10.29
CA ASN A 954 -14.46 -17.39 11.19
C ASN A 954 -15.51 -16.31 11.51
N THR A 955 -15.32 -15.57 12.60
CA THR A 955 -16.04 -14.31 12.84
C THR A 955 -15.17 -13.13 12.45
N GLN A 956 -15.76 -12.15 11.76
CA GLN A 956 -15.08 -10.90 11.40
C GLN A 956 -15.12 -9.87 12.55
N ASN A 957 -15.65 -10.25 13.73
CA ASN A 957 -15.69 -9.42 14.93
C ASN A 957 -14.29 -9.18 15.51
N VAL A 958 -13.63 -8.12 15.04
CA VAL A 958 -12.29 -7.64 15.47
C VAL A 958 -12.13 -7.32 16.97
N LYS A 959 -13.15 -7.52 17.82
CA LYS A 959 -13.05 -7.45 19.28
C LYS A 959 -12.97 -8.84 19.95
N LEU A 960 -13.48 -9.88 19.29
CA LEU A 960 -13.47 -11.27 19.77
C LEU A 960 -12.40 -12.10 19.05
N ASP A 961 -12.12 -11.78 17.79
CA ASP A 961 -11.12 -12.40 16.94
C ASP A 961 -10.04 -11.39 16.51
N LYS A 962 -8.82 -11.89 16.23
CA LYS A 962 -7.66 -11.13 15.75
C LYS A 962 -6.92 -11.85 14.61
N LEU A 963 -7.26 -13.10 14.29
CA LEU A 963 -6.58 -13.97 13.32
C LEU A 963 -7.58 -14.97 12.72
N ASP A 964 -7.89 -14.89 11.43
CA ASP A 964 -8.67 -15.92 10.74
C ASP A 964 -8.03 -17.33 10.85
N TRP A 965 -8.85 -18.38 10.98
CA TRP A 965 -8.41 -19.73 10.60
C TRP A 965 -8.42 -19.84 9.07
N GLU A 966 -7.29 -20.24 8.49
CA GLU A 966 -7.10 -20.35 7.05
C GLU A 966 -7.11 -21.81 6.58
N LEU A 967 -7.76 -22.05 5.44
CA LEU A 967 -7.71 -23.33 4.74
C LEU A 967 -6.48 -23.35 3.81
N THR A 968 -5.62 -24.36 3.97
CA THR A 968 -4.37 -24.51 3.20
C THR A 968 -4.03 -25.98 2.99
N SER A 969 -3.06 -26.26 2.11
CA SER A 969 -2.43 -27.57 1.93
C SER A 969 -0.91 -27.44 1.97
N LYS A 970 -0.17 -28.54 2.11
CA LYS A 970 1.29 -28.47 2.26
C LYS A 970 2.02 -28.07 0.96
N GLU A 971 1.48 -28.45 -0.21
CA GLU A 971 2.00 -28.03 -1.52
C GLU A 971 1.77 -26.52 -1.78
N ALA A 972 0.67 -25.96 -1.26
CA ALA A 972 0.33 -24.55 -1.40
C ALA A 972 1.01 -23.63 -0.36
N GLU A 973 1.35 -24.14 0.83
CA GLU A 973 1.93 -23.35 1.92
C GLU A 973 3.46 -23.28 1.88
N ARG A 974 3.99 -22.05 1.71
CA ARG A 974 5.42 -21.75 1.53
C ARG A 974 6.01 -20.74 2.52
N HIS A 975 5.19 -20.00 3.27
CA HIS A 975 5.64 -18.96 4.21
C HIS A 975 5.51 -19.41 5.67
N TYR A 976 4.51 -20.23 5.98
CA TYR A 976 4.22 -20.70 7.33
C TYR A 976 4.61 -22.17 7.57
N LEU A 977 4.96 -22.46 8.82
CA LEU A 977 5.16 -23.84 9.28
C LEU A 977 3.80 -24.56 9.35
N THR A 978 3.77 -25.80 8.87
CA THR A 978 2.54 -26.57 8.62
C THR A 978 2.73 -28.05 8.95
N PRO A 979 1.65 -28.81 9.18
CA PRO A 979 1.69 -30.28 9.12
C PRO A 979 2.39 -30.75 7.83
N PRO A 980 3.20 -31.82 7.86
CA PRO A 980 3.89 -32.32 6.66
C PRO A 980 2.94 -32.96 5.65
N GLU A 981 1.86 -33.55 6.13
CA GLU A 981 0.80 -34.20 5.35
C GLU A 981 -0.54 -33.86 6.02
N ASP A 982 -1.58 -33.76 5.20
CA ASP A 982 -2.97 -33.72 5.63
C ASP A 982 -3.43 -35.05 6.28
N HIS A 983 -4.46 -35.02 7.13
CA HIS A 983 -4.97 -36.24 7.77
C HIS A 983 -6.03 -36.96 6.91
N THR A 984 -6.98 -36.24 6.33
CA THR A 984 -8.07 -36.78 5.48
C THR A 984 -7.54 -37.62 4.31
N LEU A 985 -6.53 -37.13 3.59
CA LEU A 985 -5.97 -37.76 2.40
C LEU A 985 -4.60 -38.41 2.62
N GLY A 986 -3.85 -38.05 3.67
CA GLY A 986 -2.49 -38.55 3.88
C GLY A 986 -1.51 -38.10 2.77
N THR A 987 -1.62 -36.85 2.32
CA THR A 987 -0.77 -36.30 1.25
C THR A 987 -0.46 -34.82 1.49
N GLU A 988 0.53 -34.28 0.76
CA GLU A 988 0.81 -32.83 0.74
C GLU A 988 -0.31 -32.00 0.08
N ARG A 989 -1.29 -32.65 -0.56
CA ARG A 989 -2.39 -32.03 -1.32
C ARG A 989 -3.70 -31.86 -0.57
N GLY A 990 -3.88 -32.58 0.54
CA GLY A 990 -5.09 -32.46 1.34
C GLY A 990 -5.14 -31.15 2.11
N HIS A 991 -6.34 -30.79 2.56
CA HIS A 991 -6.66 -29.45 3.04
C HIS A 991 -7.03 -29.45 4.52
N PHE A 992 -6.26 -28.73 5.33
CA PHE A 992 -6.51 -28.56 6.76
C PHE A 992 -6.67 -27.08 7.12
N LEU A 993 -7.29 -26.81 8.26
CA LEU A 993 -7.38 -25.47 8.85
C LEU A 993 -6.19 -25.22 9.75
N PHE A 994 -5.57 -24.03 9.67
CA PHE A 994 -4.54 -23.57 10.61
C PHE A 994 -4.67 -22.05 10.81
N PHE A 995 -4.19 -21.50 11.93
CA PHE A 995 -3.97 -20.05 12.02
C PHE A 995 -2.50 -19.73 11.67
N PRO A 996 -2.22 -18.74 10.81
CA PRO A 996 -0.84 -18.40 10.46
C PRO A 996 -0.07 -17.79 11.63
N SER A 997 1.25 -17.99 11.63
CA SER A 997 2.13 -17.55 12.73
C SER A 997 3.44 -16.97 12.21
N SER A 998 3.57 -15.64 12.26
CA SER A 998 4.80 -14.91 11.94
C SER A 998 5.40 -14.20 13.16
N ASN A 999 6.66 -13.78 13.05
CA ASN A 999 7.32 -12.93 14.04
C ASN A 999 6.86 -11.46 14.00
N ARG A 1000 6.02 -11.07 13.02
CA ARG A 1000 5.54 -9.68 12.82
C ARG A 1000 4.23 -9.38 13.54
N THR A 1001 3.35 -10.38 13.61
CA THR A 1001 2.11 -10.29 14.38
C THR A 1001 2.38 -10.58 15.86
N ALA A 1002 1.65 -9.93 16.78
CA ALA A 1002 1.86 -10.12 18.22
C ALA A 1002 1.67 -11.58 18.69
N ALA A 1003 2.17 -11.89 19.89
CA ALA A 1003 1.88 -13.15 20.58
C ALA A 1003 0.61 -13.02 21.44
N ASN A 1004 -0.08 -14.14 21.69
CA ASN A 1004 -1.39 -14.23 22.35
C ASN A 1004 -2.58 -13.61 21.59
N LEU A 1005 -2.43 -13.27 20.31
CA LEU A 1005 -3.59 -13.06 19.43
C LEU A 1005 -4.40 -14.36 19.32
N ASN A 1006 -5.72 -14.26 19.22
CA ASN A 1006 -6.64 -15.39 19.14
C ASN A 1006 -7.36 -15.48 17.80
N ALA A 1007 -7.86 -16.67 17.49
CA ALA A 1007 -8.48 -17.10 16.22
C ALA A 1007 -9.74 -17.93 16.51
N GLN A 1008 -10.94 -17.55 16.10
CA GLN A 1008 -12.21 -18.18 16.49
C GLN A 1008 -13.02 -18.72 15.31
N LEU A 1009 -12.97 -20.04 15.12
CA LEU A 1009 -13.83 -20.77 14.18
C LEU A 1009 -15.13 -21.20 14.89
N LEU A 1010 -16.28 -20.78 14.35
CA LEU A 1010 -17.62 -21.02 14.89
C LEU A 1010 -18.34 -22.15 14.15
N SER A 1011 -19.12 -22.95 14.88
CA SER A 1011 -20.09 -23.90 14.30
C SER A 1011 -21.43 -23.23 13.95
N PRO A 1012 -22.31 -23.89 13.19
CA PRO A 1012 -23.73 -23.55 13.16
C PRO A 1012 -24.33 -23.57 14.58
N HIS A 1013 -25.44 -22.87 14.78
CA HIS A 1013 -26.23 -22.99 15.99
C HIS A 1013 -26.83 -24.40 16.11
N LEU A 1014 -26.55 -25.07 17.23
CA LEU A 1014 -26.99 -26.43 17.54
C LEU A 1014 -28.07 -26.41 18.64
N PRO A 1015 -29.14 -27.22 18.49
CA PRO A 1015 -30.27 -27.19 19.42
C PRO A 1015 -29.91 -27.77 20.81
N PRO A 1016 -30.71 -27.45 21.85
CA PRO A 1016 -30.63 -28.06 23.19
C PRO A 1016 -30.38 -29.57 23.18
N THR A 1017 -29.49 -30.07 24.05
CA THR A 1017 -29.07 -31.47 24.06
C THR A 1017 -28.50 -31.96 25.40
N LYS A 1018 -28.88 -33.18 25.78
CA LYS A 1018 -28.32 -33.93 26.91
C LYS A 1018 -27.02 -34.66 26.56
N GLY A 1019 -26.58 -34.59 25.30
CA GLY A 1019 -25.29 -35.14 24.86
C GLY A 1019 -25.12 -35.03 23.36
N THR A 1020 -24.10 -34.29 22.94
CA THR A 1020 -23.57 -34.24 21.57
C THR A 1020 -22.13 -34.71 21.59
N CYS A 1021 -21.76 -35.61 20.69
CA CYS A 1021 -20.38 -35.98 20.49
C CYS A 1021 -19.76 -35.08 19.43
N LEU A 1022 -18.73 -34.31 19.80
CA LEU A 1022 -17.79 -33.67 18.88
C LEU A 1022 -16.55 -34.56 18.76
N LYS A 1023 -16.03 -34.72 17.55
CA LYS A 1023 -14.75 -35.34 17.24
C LYS A 1023 -13.99 -34.44 16.28
N PHE A 1024 -12.68 -34.38 16.39
CA PHE A 1024 -11.81 -33.68 15.45
C PHE A 1024 -10.38 -34.21 15.59
N TRP A 1025 -9.55 -34.00 14.58
CA TRP A 1025 -8.10 -34.19 14.66
C TRP A 1025 -7.41 -32.84 14.80
N ALA A 1026 -6.34 -32.82 15.59
CA ALA A 1026 -5.48 -31.65 15.71
C ALA A 1026 -4.00 -32.02 15.62
N TYR A 1027 -3.23 -31.16 14.97
CA TYR A 1027 -1.77 -31.23 14.89
C TYR A 1027 -1.15 -30.07 15.67
N LYS A 1028 -0.17 -30.38 16.52
CA LYS A 1028 0.70 -29.41 17.20
C LYS A 1028 2.00 -30.11 17.58
N PRO A 1029 3.18 -29.58 17.21
CA PRO A 1029 4.45 -30.22 17.50
C PRO A 1029 4.86 -30.09 18.97
N HIS A 1030 5.85 -30.90 19.39
CA HIS A 1030 6.38 -30.95 20.76
C HIS A 1030 6.91 -29.61 21.32
N SER A 1031 7.22 -28.65 20.47
CA SER A 1031 7.58 -27.29 20.87
C SER A 1031 6.48 -26.33 20.44
N SER A 1032 5.87 -25.64 21.40
CA SER A 1032 5.42 -24.24 21.28
C SER A 1032 4.41 -23.83 22.35
N ASP A 1033 4.42 -22.53 22.59
CA ASP A 1033 3.55 -21.67 23.42
C ASP A 1033 2.14 -21.42 22.86
N SER A 1034 1.85 -21.85 21.63
CA SER A 1034 0.49 -21.78 21.06
C SER A 1034 -0.47 -22.72 21.79
N ARG A 1035 -1.77 -22.41 21.79
CA ARG A 1035 -2.82 -23.20 22.46
C ARG A 1035 -4.03 -23.39 21.54
N LEU A 1036 -4.78 -24.47 21.79
CA LEU A 1036 -6.12 -24.67 21.25
C LEU A 1036 -7.10 -24.86 22.40
N ASN A 1037 -8.12 -24.01 22.47
CA ASN A 1037 -9.25 -24.16 23.37
C ASN A 1037 -10.47 -24.59 22.55
N VAL A 1038 -11.36 -25.38 23.15
CA VAL A 1038 -12.70 -25.65 22.61
C VAL A 1038 -13.73 -25.12 23.60
N TRP A 1039 -14.67 -24.31 23.12
CA TRP A 1039 -15.71 -23.69 23.94
C TRP A 1039 -17.12 -24.08 23.48
N ARG A 1040 -18.07 -24.00 24.41
CA ARG A 1040 -19.51 -23.95 24.14
C ARG A 1040 -20.01 -22.53 24.40
N LEU A 1041 -20.45 -21.81 23.37
CA LEU A 1041 -21.23 -20.59 23.55
C LEU A 1041 -22.68 -20.96 23.80
N SER A 1042 -23.29 -20.48 24.89
CA SER A 1042 -24.71 -20.68 25.22
C SER A 1042 -25.22 -19.43 25.93
N GLU A 1043 -26.34 -18.84 25.48
CA GLU A 1043 -26.82 -17.51 25.95
C GLU A 1043 -25.73 -16.42 25.89
N GLY A 1044 -24.89 -16.43 24.84
CA GLY A 1044 -23.73 -15.53 24.71
C GLY A 1044 -22.59 -15.77 25.72
N SER A 1045 -22.72 -16.74 26.62
CA SER A 1045 -21.74 -17.03 27.67
C SER A 1045 -20.82 -18.19 27.28
N PRO A 1046 -19.50 -17.97 27.10
CA PRO A 1046 -18.55 -19.02 26.74
C PRO A 1046 -18.24 -19.95 27.92
N HIS A 1047 -18.34 -21.26 27.69
CA HIS A 1047 -18.04 -22.31 28.65
C HIS A 1047 -16.92 -23.20 28.10
N GLN A 1048 -15.81 -23.34 28.83
CA GLN A 1048 -14.64 -24.09 28.35
C GLN A 1048 -14.91 -25.60 28.40
N LEU A 1049 -14.68 -26.30 27.29
CA LEU A 1049 -14.85 -27.75 27.14
C LEU A 1049 -13.52 -28.50 27.17
N LEU A 1050 -12.49 -27.94 26.52
CA LEU A 1050 -11.18 -28.55 26.37
C LEU A 1050 -10.09 -27.48 26.25
N VAL A 1051 -8.89 -27.79 26.75
CA VAL A 1051 -7.66 -27.04 26.51
C VAL A 1051 -6.59 -28.04 26.06
N VAL A 1052 -5.95 -27.76 24.93
CA VAL A 1052 -4.85 -28.56 24.37
C VAL A 1052 -3.55 -27.77 24.51
N SER A 1053 -2.81 -28.06 25.58
CA SER A 1053 -1.50 -27.46 25.88
C SER A 1053 -0.35 -28.22 25.19
N GLU A 1054 -0.28 -29.54 25.40
CA GLU A 1054 0.79 -30.40 24.92
C GLU A 1054 0.27 -31.50 23.99
N LEU A 1055 0.95 -31.62 22.85
CA LEU A 1055 0.80 -32.69 21.87
C LEU A 1055 2.19 -33.20 21.49
N GLY A 1056 2.26 -34.48 21.12
CA GLY A 1056 3.52 -35.20 20.94
C GLY A 1056 3.38 -36.35 19.97
N GLY A 1057 3.67 -36.08 18.70
CA GLY A 1057 3.45 -36.99 17.58
C GLY A 1057 2.78 -36.28 16.40
N PRO A 1058 2.37 -37.04 15.36
CA PRO A 1058 1.51 -36.55 14.28
C PRO A 1058 0.07 -36.28 14.78
N TRP A 1059 -0.83 -35.96 13.84
CA TRP A 1059 -2.26 -35.75 14.05
C TRP A 1059 -2.88 -36.64 15.15
N LYS A 1060 -3.56 -36.00 16.11
CA LYS A 1060 -4.23 -36.68 17.23
C LYS A 1060 -5.71 -36.35 17.27
N ARG A 1061 -6.55 -37.39 17.36
CA ARG A 1061 -8.00 -37.25 17.55
C ARG A 1061 -8.36 -36.87 18.98
N PHE A 1062 -9.41 -36.04 19.10
CA PHE A 1062 -10.09 -35.69 20.34
C PHE A 1062 -11.58 -36.01 20.21
N ASP A 1063 -12.15 -36.61 21.25
CA ASP A 1063 -13.59 -36.89 21.36
C ASP A 1063 -14.14 -36.13 22.58
N VAL A 1064 -15.03 -35.17 22.36
CA VAL A 1064 -15.54 -34.22 23.38
C VAL A 1064 -17.05 -34.35 23.48
N ASN A 1065 -17.55 -34.56 24.71
CA ASN A 1065 -18.98 -34.74 24.96
C ASN A 1065 -19.62 -33.44 25.49
N ILE A 1066 -20.45 -32.80 24.68
CA ILE A 1066 -21.06 -31.49 24.94
C ILE A 1066 -22.51 -31.67 25.44
N THR A 1067 -22.94 -30.85 26.39
CA THR A 1067 -24.34 -30.75 26.83
C THR A 1067 -24.76 -29.29 26.90
N SER A 1068 -26.04 -29.01 26.68
CA SER A 1068 -26.64 -27.68 26.79
C SER A 1068 -28.14 -27.78 27.06
N THR A 1069 -28.67 -26.97 27.97
CA THR A 1069 -30.13 -26.82 28.15
C THR A 1069 -30.74 -25.89 27.10
N GLU A 1070 -29.96 -24.91 26.66
CA GLU A 1070 -30.32 -23.95 25.62
C GLU A 1070 -29.62 -24.26 24.29
N GLU A 1071 -29.95 -23.52 23.24
CA GLU A 1071 -29.20 -23.53 22.00
C GLU A 1071 -27.75 -23.10 22.21
N TYR A 1072 -26.82 -23.66 21.45
CA TYR A 1072 -25.39 -23.43 21.61
C TYR A 1072 -24.60 -23.48 20.31
N GLN A 1073 -23.41 -22.88 20.30
CA GLN A 1073 -22.38 -23.09 19.27
C GLN A 1073 -21.13 -23.73 19.88
N ILE A 1074 -20.38 -24.43 19.05
CA ILE A 1074 -19.04 -24.93 19.32
C ILE A 1074 -18.05 -23.91 18.74
N VAL A 1075 -17.03 -23.54 19.52
CA VAL A 1075 -15.96 -22.64 19.08
C VAL A 1075 -14.62 -23.35 19.19
N PHE A 1076 -13.83 -23.35 18.12
CA PHE A 1076 -12.41 -23.63 18.18
C PHE A 1076 -11.64 -22.32 18.27
N GLU A 1077 -11.07 -22.06 19.45
CA GLU A 1077 -10.22 -20.90 19.67
C GLU A 1077 -8.74 -21.31 19.62
N GLY A 1078 -8.06 -20.89 18.56
CA GLY A 1078 -6.61 -20.89 18.50
C GLY A 1078 -6.05 -19.68 19.27
N ILE A 1079 -4.99 -19.87 20.05
CA ILE A 1079 -4.22 -18.76 20.61
C ILE A 1079 -2.79 -18.89 20.10
N LYS A 1080 -2.33 -17.87 19.37
CA LYS A 1080 -1.02 -17.81 18.76
C LYS A 1080 0.09 -17.64 19.79
N GLY A 1081 1.15 -18.42 19.62
CA GLY A 1081 2.45 -18.25 20.26
C GLY A 1081 3.53 -17.76 19.29
N THR A 1082 4.76 -17.60 19.79
CA THR A 1082 5.92 -17.03 19.07
C THR A 1082 6.42 -17.87 17.90
N THR A 1083 6.32 -19.20 17.98
CA THR A 1083 6.86 -20.14 16.98
C THR A 1083 5.95 -21.34 16.71
N GLY A 1084 4.76 -21.35 17.29
CA GLY A 1084 3.87 -22.51 17.27
C GLY A 1084 2.96 -22.61 16.07
N VAL A 1085 2.61 -23.86 15.77
CA VAL A 1085 1.65 -24.27 14.76
C VAL A 1085 0.55 -25.07 15.45
N VAL A 1086 -0.69 -24.75 15.14
CA VAL A 1086 -1.86 -25.59 15.44
C VAL A 1086 -2.64 -25.73 14.14
N ALA A 1087 -2.99 -26.96 13.78
CA ALA A 1087 -3.92 -27.24 12.69
C ALA A 1087 -5.05 -28.17 13.14
N LEU A 1088 -6.18 -28.11 12.42
CA LEU A 1088 -7.42 -28.87 12.62
C LEU A 1088 -7.81 -29.59 11.32
N ASP A 1089 -8.30 -30.82 11.43
CA ASP A 1089 -8.90 -31.58 10.33
C ASP A 1089 -9.98 -32.57 10.84
N ASP A 1090 -10.77 -33.14 9.91
CA ASP A 1090 -11.74 -34.23 10.12
C ASP A 1090 -12.73 -33.94 11.27
N ILE A 1091 -13.43 -32.80 11.17
CA ILE A 1091 -14.34 -32.30 12.20
C ILE A 1091 -15.72 -32.97 12.04
N GLU A 1092 -16.11 -33.81 12.99
CA GLU A 1092 -17.42 -34.51 13.05
C GLU A 1092 -18.19 -34.13 14.32
N TYR A 1093 -19.49 -33.84 14.23
CA TYR A 1093 -20.37 -33.76 15.41
C TYR A 1093 -21.68 -34.52 15.22
N THR A 1094 -22.25 -35.03 16.32
CA THR A 1094 -23.53 -35.77 16.29
C THR A 1094 -24.39 -35.43 17.50
N VAL A 1095 -25.50 -34.72 17.26
CA VAL A 1095 -26.41 -34.24 18.30
C VAL A 1095 -27.31 -35.35 18.83
N GLY A 1096 -27.61 -35.33 20.14
CA GLY A 1096 -28.46 -36.33 20.80
C GLY A 1096 -27.77 -37.67 21.10
N ILE A 1097 -26.49 -37.83 20.74
CA ILE A 1097 -25.66 -39.01 21.01
C ILE A 1097 -24.35 -38.58 21.67
N SER A 1098 -24.06 -39.14 22.84
CA SER A 1098 -22.78 -38.98 23.53
C SER A 1098 -21.65 -39.79 22.89
N CYS A 1099 -20.37 -39.38 23.06
CA CYS A 1099 -19.22 -40.08 22.45
C CYS A 1099 -19.01 -41.53 22.91
N SER A 1100 -19.75 -42.01 23.92
CA SER A 1100 -19.83 -43.44 24.25
C SER A 1100 -20.90 -44.20 23.44
N ASN A 1101 -21.36 -43.64 22.31
CA ASN A 1101 -22.48 -44.11 21.48
C ASN A 1101 -23.79 -44.34 22.25
N LYS A 1102 -24.01 -43.63 23.37
CA LYS A 1102 -25.30 -43.65 24.08
C LYS A 1102 -26.17 -42.52 23.56
N ILE A 1103 -27.34 -42.88 23.04
CA ILE A 1103 -28.43 -41.94 22.73
C ILE A 1103 -28.84 -41.27 24.05
N THR A 1104 -28.61 -39.97 24.15
CA THR A 1104 -28.87 -39.12 25.32
C THR A 1104 -30.16 -38.34 25.19
N ASP A 1105 -30.52 -37.97 23.97
CA ASP A 1105 -31.84 -37.45 23.61
C ASP A 1105 -32.56 -38.50 22.77
N GLY A 1106 -33.51 -39.21 23.40
CA GLY A 1106 -34.36 -40.16 22.68
C GLY A 1106 -35.22 -39.44 21.65
N LEU A 1107 -35.32 -39.98 20.43
CA LEU A 1107 -36.03 -39.32 19.33
C LEU A 1107 -37.46 -38.94 19.74
N THR A 1108 -37.71 -37.63 19.78
CA THR A 1108 -39.06 -37.06 19.79
C THR A 1108 -39.64 -37.11 18.37
N THR A 1109 -39.74 -38.31 17.80
CA THR A 1109 -40.69 -38.59 16.71
C THR A 1109 -42.09 -38.32 17.25
N SER A 1110 -42.62 -37.13 16.99
CA SER A 1110 -44.01 -36.80 17.27
C SER A 1110 -44.90 -37.80 16.53
N PRO A 1111 -45.71 -38.63 17.22
CA PRO A 1111 -46.43 -39.71 16.58
C PRO A 1111 -47.70 -39.19 15.90
N ASN A 1112 -47.57 -38.70 14.67
CA ASN A 1112 -48.72 -38.45 13.78
C ASN A 1112 -48.33 -38.45 12.29
N HIS A 1113 -48.21 -39.64 11.72
CA HIS A 1113 -48.60 -39.85 10.32
C HIS A 1113 -49.09 -41.30 10.14
N ASP A 1114 -50.42 -41.46 10.12
CA ASP A 1114 -51.10 -42.76 10.08
C ASP A 1114 -51.09 -43.35 8.65
N ASN A 1115 -49.88 -43.60 8.12
CA ASN A 1115 -49.64 -44.04 6.75
C ASN A 1115 -50.06 -45.51 6.48
N ALA A 1116 -50.71 -46.16 7.46
CA ALA A 1116 -51.40 -47.44 7.29
C ALA A 1116 -52.43 -47.41 6.14
N GLY A 1117 -53.11 -46.27 5.95
CA GLY A 1117 -54.05 -46.09 4.82
C GLY A 1117 -53.35 -46.03 3.46
N GLY A 1118 -52.19 -45.36 3.37
CA GLY A 1118 -51.47 -45.15 2.11
C GLY A 1118 -50.87 -46.43 1.53
N ILE A 1119 -50.32 -47.30 2.39
CA ILE A 1119 -49.77 -48.60 1.97
C ILE A 1119 -50.89 -49.54 1.51
N ALA A 1120 -52.01 -49.59 2.24
CA ALA A 1120 -53.17 -50.38 1.83
C ALA A 1120 -53.76 -49.90 0.49
N ALA A 1121 -53.92 -48.59 0.30
CA ALA A 1121 -54.38 -48.01 -0.97
C ALA A 1121 -53.41 -48.31 -2.12
N SER A 1122 -52.10 -48.17 -1.90
CA SER A 1122 -51.08 -48.44 -2.92
C SER A 1122 -51.05 -49.92 -3.33
N VAL A 1123 -51.13 -50.84 -2.37
CA VAL A 1123 -51.22 -52.29 -2.64
C VAL A 1123 -52.51 -52.63 -3.39
N ILE A 1124 -53.65 -52.02 -3.04
CA ILE A 1124 -54.91 -52.20 -3.77
C ILE A 1124 -54.82 -51.65 -5.20
N VAL A 1125 -54.22 -50.47 -5.42
CA VAL A 1125 -54.02 -49.90 -6.76
C VAL A 1125 -53.05 -50.74 -7.59
N VAL A 1126 -51.97 -51.26 -7.01
CA VAL A 1126 -51.05 -52.19 -7.68
C VAL A 1126 -51.72 -53.52 -8.01
N LEU A 1127 -52.54 -54.09 -7.10
CA LEU A 1127 -53.32 -55.29 -7.38
C LEU A 1127 -54.41 -55.06 -8.45
N LEU A 1128 -55.00 -53.86 -8.53
CA LEU A 1128 -55.92 -53.47 -9.59
C LEU A 1128 -55.20 -53.24 -10.93
N LEU A 1129 -53.98 -52.69 -10.93
CA LEU A 1129 -53.12 -52.57 -12.12
C LEU A 1129 -52.66 -53.93 -12.63
N ILE A 1130 -52.24 -54.83 -11.74
CA ILE A 1130 -51.92 -56.23 -12.08
C ILE A 1130 -53.18 -56.95 -12.57
N GLY A 1131 -54.33 -56.77 -11.91
CA GLY A 1131 -55.60 -57.35 -12.30
C GLY A 1131 -56.10 -56.86 -13.67
N THR A 1132 -55.93 -55.57 -13.98
CA THR A 1132 -56.28 -55.01 -15.29
C THR A 1132 -55.27 -55.37 -16.37
N LEU A 1133 -53.97 -55.48 -16.07
CA LEU A 1133 -52.97 -56.06 -16.99
C LEU A 1133 -53.26 -57.53 -17.30
N ILE A 1134 -53.64 -58.33 -16.30
CA ILE A 1134 -54.07 -59.72 -16.49
C ILE A 1134 -55.38 -59.78 -17.29
N ALA A 1135 -56.35 -58.89 -17.03
CA ALA A 1135 -57.59 -58.82 -17.80
C ALA A 1135 -57.35 -58.41 -19.26
N LEU A 1136 -56.44 -57.44 -19.51
CA LEU A 1136 -56.01 -57.03 -20.85
C LEU A 1136 -55.22 -58.14 -21.56
N LEU A 1137 -54.38 -58.89 -20.85
CA LEU A 1137 -53.68 -60.05 -21.38
C LEU A 1137 -54.66 -61.17 -21.74
N ILE A 1138 -55.66 -61.46 -20.91
CA ILE A 1138 -56.73 -62.42 -21.19
C ILE A 1138 -57.60 -61.94 -22.37
N PHE A 1139 -57.89 -60.64 -22.47
CA PHE A 1139 -58.62 -60.05 -23.58
C PHE A 1139 -57.83 -60.16 -24.90
N TYR A 1140 -56.52 -59.86 -24.87
CA TYR A 1140 -55.61 -60.00 -26.00
C TYR A 1140 -55.45 -61.47 -26.45
N LEU A 1141 -55.34 -62.39 -25.49
CA LEU A 1141 -55.27 -63.84 -25.77
C LEU A 1141 -56.60 -64.40 -26.31
N ARG A 1142 -57.75 -63.89 -25.84
CA ARG A 1142 -59.08 -64.24 -26.40
C ARG A 1142 -59.30 -63.66 -27.80
N THR A 1143 -58.89 -62.42 -28.05
CA THR A 1143 -59.05 -61.78 -29.37
C THR A 1143 -58.08 -62.32 -30.43
N ARG A 1144 -57.00 -63.01 -30.02
CA ARG A 1144 -56.08 -63.71 -30.95
C ARG A 1144 -56.55 -65.07 -31.47
N GLN A 1145 -57.71 -65.59 -31.06
CA GLN A 1145 -58.24 -66.88 -31.57
C GLN A 1145 -59.09 -66.75 -32.85
N ALA A 1146 -58.63 -65.94 -33.81
CA ALA A 1146 -59.13 -65.92 -35.17
C ALA A 1146 -57.97 -65.90 -36.19
N MET A 1147 -58.06 -66.74 -37.21
CA MET A 1147 -57.20 -66.77 -38.42
C MET A 1147 -55.72 -67.23 -38.25
N SER A 1148 -55.56 -68.54 -38.02
CA SER A 1148 -54.81 -69.49 -38.90
C SER A 1148 -53.37 -69.24 -39.40
N GLY A 1149 -52.51 -70.27 -39.29
CA GLY A 1149 -51.47 -70.54 -40.32
C GLY A 1149 -50.12 -71.04 -39.76
N PRO A 1150 -49.56 -72.21 -40.18
CA PRO A 1150 -48.44 -72.86 -39.45
C PRO A 1150 -47.15 -73.13 -40.25
N SER A 1151 -46.22 -73.83 -39.57
CA SER A 1151 -44.91 -74.41 -39.98
C SER A 1151 -43.67 -73.49 -39.80
N SER A 1152 -42.49 -73.98 -39.38
CA SER A 1152 -42.16 -75.25 -38.69
C SER A 1152 -40.73 -75.25 -38.10
N SER A 1153 -40.50 -76.10 -37.08
CA SER A 1153 -39.21 -76.72 -36.64
C SER A 1153 -38.03 -75.84 -36.19
N SER A 1154 -37.26 -76.17 -35.14
CA SER A 1154 -37.42 -77.18 -34.05
C SER A 1154 -36.35 -77.01 -32.95
N SER A 1155 -36.65 -77.47 -31.71
CA SER A 1155 -35.72 -77.99 -30.67
C SER A 1155 -34.47 -77.15 -30.26
N SER A 1156 -34.42 -76.48 -29.09
CA SER A 1156 -34.20 -77.01 -27.71
C SER A 1156 -32.76 -77.53 -27.46
N ALA A 1157 -32.07 -77.31 -26.33
CA ALA A 1157 -32.31 -76.61 -25.05
C ALA A 1157 -30.90 -76.29 -24.44
N GLY A 1158 -30.69 -75.57 -23.33
CA GLY A 1158 -31.56 -74.90 -22.35
C GLY A 1158 -30.85 -74.81 -20.99
N GLY A 1159 -31.37 -74.00 -20.06
CA GLY A 1159 -30.83 -73.87 -18.69
C GLY A 1159 -29.78 -72.78 -18.52
N GLY A 1160 -29.88 -72.06 -17.39
CA GLY A 1160 -28.88 -71.14 -16.86
C GLY A 1160 -29.05 -71.07 -15.34
N PHE A 1161 -28.02 -70.65 -14.59
CA PHE A 1161 -28.13 -70.49 -13.13
C PHE A 1161 -26.99 -69.66 -12.51
N MET A 1162 -27.35 -68.97 -11.42
CA MET A 1162 -26.55 -68.45 -10.30
C MET A 1162 -25.63 -67.23 -10.46
N ASN A 1163 -25.61 -66.46 -9.36
CA ASN A 1163 -24.65 -65.41 -9.03
C ASN A 1163 -23.32 -66.04 -8.57
N GLU A 1164 -22.24 -65.26 -8.46
CA GLU A 1164 -21.66 -64.91 -7.15
C GLU A 1164 -20.53 -63.84 -7.21
N THR A 1165 -20.69 -62.81 -6.37
CA THR A 1165 -19.71 -62.11 -5.50
C THR A 1165 -18.23 -61.87 -5.89
N TYR A 1166 -17.86 -60.58 -5.89
CA TYR A 1166 -16.83 -59.94 -5.02
C TYR A 1166 -15.30 -60.15 -5.28
N GLU A 1167 -14.63 -59.06 -5.75
CA GLU A 1167 -13.21 -58.66 -5.51
C GLU A 1167 -12.02 -59.61 -5.89
N PRO A 1168 -10.74 -59.17 -5.89
CA PRO A 1168 -10.20 -57.91 -6.46
C PRO A 1168 -8.87 -58.09 -7.27
N ASP A 1169 -8.39 -56.95 -7.82
CA ASP A 1169 -6.95 -56.55 -7.94
C ASP A 1169 -6.03 -56.96 -9.14
N LEU A 1170 -5.02 -56.08 -9.36
CA LEU A 1170 -3.70 -56.20 -10.04
C LEU A 1170 -3.51 -56.48 -11.56
N THR A 1171 -2.82 -55.54 -12.24
CA THR A 1171 -1.71 -55.71 -13.23
C THR A 1171 -1.24 -54.28 -13.64
N GLN A 1172 0.02 -53.82 -13.62
CA GLN A 1172 1.40 -54.36 -13.76
C GLN A 1172 2.00 -54.31 -15.19
N ASP A 1173 2.45 -53.10 -15.57
CA ASP A 1173 3.83 -52.75 -16.06
C ASP A 1173 4.57 -53.68 -17.06
N ARG A 1174 4.96 -53.16 -18.26
CA ARG A 1174 6.37 -53.09 -18.79
C ARG A 1174 6.57 -52.85 -20.30
N LEU A 1175 7.57 -51.97 -20.60
CA LEU A 1175 8.65 -52.03 -21.62
C LEU A 1175 8.43 -52.58 -23.06
N SER A 1176 8.96 -51.87 -24.08
CA SER A 1176 10.32 -52.15 -24.65
C SER A 1176 10.68 -51.35 -25.93
N ILE A 1177 11.99 -51.22 -26.22
CA ILE A 1177 12.60 -50.57 -27.42
C ILE A 1177 13.83 -51.38 -27.88
N PRO A 1178 13.97 -51.68 -29.20
CA PRO A 1178 15.23 -51.56 -29.97
C PRO A 1178 14.94 -51.05 -31.43
N SER A 1179 15.82 -50.83 -32.43
CA SER A 1179 17.29 -50.72 -32.69
C SER A 1179 17.48 -50.38 -34.20
N VAL A 1180 18.56 -49.87 -34.82
CA VAL A 1180 19.75 -49.01 -34.55
C VAL A 1180 20.52 -48.85 -35.93
N GLN A 1181 21.55 -47.98 -36.04
CA GLN A 1181 22.45 -47.71 -37.21
C GLN A 1181 22.02 -46.61 -38.22
N ASN A 1182 22.90 -45.81 -38.87
CA ASN A 1182 24.32 -45.43 -38.63
C ASN A 1182 24.80 -44.24 -39.52
N HIS A 1183 25.37 -43.17 -38.91
CA HIS A 1183 26.53 -42.37 -39.40
C HIS A 1183 26.45 -41.59 -40.79
N PRO A 1184 27.47 -40.80 -41.25
CA PRO A 1184 27.60 -39.37 -40.87
C PRO A 1184 28.07 -38.36 -41.98
N MET A 1185 28.42 -37.12 -41.57
CA MET A 1185 29.31 -36.10 -42.20
C MET A 1185 28.76 -34.91 -43.03
N ALA A 1186 28.89 -33.71 -42.42
CA ALA A 1186 29.65 -32.52 -42.86
C ALA A 1186 29.47 -31.81 -44.24
N ALA A 1187 29.34 -30.47 -44.12
CA ALA A 1187 29.90 -29.38 -44.96
C ALA A 1187 29.28 -29.01 -46.33
N GLY A 1188 29.11 -27.69 -46.54
CA GLY A 1188 29.47 -27.06 -47.84
C GLY A 1188 28.50 -26.04 -48.47
N PHE A 1189 28.82 -24.74 -48.32
CA PHE A 1189 28.70 -23.64 -49.31
C PHE A 1189 27.39 -23.28 -50.07
N ASN A 1190 27.30 -21.96 -50.31
CA ASN A 1190 26.68 -21.20 -51.42
C ASN A 1190 26.19 -22.01 -52.65
N ASN A 1191 25.18 -21.58 -53.42
CA ASN A 1191 25.07 -20.24 -54.03
C ASN A 1191 23.76 -20.11 -54.87
N VAL A 1192 23.31 -18.87 -55.20
CA VAL A 1192 22.67 -18.45 -56.49
C VAL A 1192 21.37 -19.16 -56.99
N SER A 1193 20.34 -18.51 -57.57
CA SER A 1193 19.92 -17.09 -57.69
C SER A 1193 18.56 -16.96 -58.40
N VAL A 1194 17.84 -15.84 -58.19
CA VAL A 1194 17.00 -15.10 -59.16
C VAL A 1194 15.93 -15.84 -60.01
N SER A 1195 14.66 -15.58 -59.67
CA SER A 1195 13.54 -15.16 -60.55
C SER A 1195 12.44 -14.67 -59.59
N SER A 1196 11.91 -13.44 -59.57
CA SER A 1196 11.50 -12.51 -60.64
C SER A 1196 10.30 -13.08 -61.45
N ASP A 1197 9.18 -12.38 -61.68
CA ASP A 1197 8.88 -10.95 -61.45
C ASP A 1197 7.40 -10.62 -61.14
N VAL A 1198 7.22 -9.51 -60.41
CA VAL A 1198 6.23 -8.41 -60.59
C VAL A 1198 4.77 -8.74 -60.99
N ARG A 1199 3.82 -8.35 -60.13
CA ARG A 1199 2.84 -7.32 -60.54
C ARG A 1199 2.27 -6.47 -59.39
N GLU A 1200 1.92 -5.25 -59.75
CA GLU A 1200 1.57 -4.13 -58.87
C GLU A 1200 0.06 -3.93 -58.69
N MET A 1201 -0.25 -2.87 -57.94
CA MET A 1201 -1.53 -2.15 -57.78
C MET A 1201 -2.45 -2.65 -56.67
N GLU A 1202 -3.11 -1.79 -55.89
CA GLU A 1202 -2.91 -0.42 -55.37
C GLU A 1202 -4.27 -0.05 -54.75
N VAL A 1203 -4.24 0.65 -53.60
CA VAL A 1203 -5.31 1.52 -53.08
C VAL A 1203 -6.74 0.94 -52.96
N ALA A 1204 -7.09 0.61 -51.71
CA ALA A 1204 -8.26 1.17 -51.04
C ALA A 1204 -7.89 1.46 -49.57
#